data_AF-A0A1F2SKB0-F1
#
_entry.id   AF-A0A1F2SKB0-F1
#
_cell.length_a   1.000
_cell.length_b   1.000
_cell.length_c   1.000
_cell.angle_alpha   90.00
_cell.angle_beta   90.00
_cell.angle_gamma   90.00
#
_symmetry.space_group_name_H-M   'P 1'
#
loop_
_entity.id
_entity.type
_entity.pdbx_description
1 polymer ?
#
loop_
_entity_poly.entity_id
_entity_poly.type
_entity_poly.pdbx_seq_one_letter_code
_entity_poly.pdbx_strand_id
1 'polypeptide(L)'
;MNSTTKTIVFWVVMLATALLLWQVVKTGDTSKERELTFTEFMASVDRGDVAEITLYANHEVRGKFKKDNTKLKTVVPDNYPDLIGILRNKEVVITVKESSTSSWITLLVNASPFLLLIGFWIFMMRQMQTGGNKALSFGKSRARLLSSQQKKITFKDVAGVDEAKEELQEIIEFLRDPQKFQKLGGRIPKGVLLVGPPGTGKTLLARAIAGEANVPFFSISGSDFVEMFVGVGASRVRDLFEQGKKNAPCIIFIDEIDAVGRHRGAGLGGGHDEREQTLNALLVEMDGFESNEGVILIAATNRPDVLDPALLRPGRFDRRVVVPRPDVNGRLGILQVHTKKVPLSEDVDLSVIARGTPGFSGADLANVVNEAALVGARQGRKAVIMDDFETAKDKVLMGVERRSLVLSEEEKRNTAYHEGGHALVASLLPNADPLHKVTIIPRGMALGVTMQLPVDDKHTYTKDYLETQLAVMMGGRVAEELFLNHQTTGAGNDIEQATDLARRMVCEWGMSELGPMTFGKKEEQIFLGREIAQHRDYSEDTAIRIDREVRRIVDNAYQKATMLLSEHRDILGRIAEALLEREVLDAQDLKLLVRGEPLPKLVLRKPPEAPAETQQVLKPGLVRNPDKPPALAEGEKPAHA
;
A
#
# COMPACT_ATOMS: atom_id res chain seq x y z
N MET A 1 -33.48 17.59 -19.45
CA MET A 1 -32.70 18.68 -18.84
C MET A 1 -31.32 18.13 -18.49
N ASN A 2 -30.26 18.63 -19.13
CA ASN A 2 -28.88 18.18 -18.93
C ASN A 2 -28.48 18.32 -17.45
N SER A 3 -27.62 17.42 -16.95
CA SER A 3 -27.13 17.47 -15.56
C SER A 3 -26.49 18.82 -15.22
N THR A 4 -25.78 19.42 -16.18
CA THR A 4 -25.18 20.75 -16.08
C THR A 4 -26.22 21.86 -15.91
N THR A 5 -27.30 21.86 -16.70
CA THR A 5 -28.40 22.82 -16.52
C THR A 5 -29.10 22.69 -15.16
N LYS A 6 -29.21 21.47 -14.60
CA LYS A 6 -29.75 21.28 -13.24
C LYS A 6 -28.85 21.88 -12.17
N THR A 7 -27.54 21.68 -12.28
CA THR A 7 -26.55 22.23 -11.32
C THR A 7 -26.49 23.76 -11.37
N ILE A 8 -26.55 24.35 -12.58
CA ILE A 8 -26.56 25.81 -12.75
C ILE A 8 -27.83 26.41 -12.12
N VAL A 9 -29.00 25.84 -12.39
CA VAL A 9 -30.26 26.29 -11.79
C VAL A 9 -30.23 26.22 -10.26
N PHE A 10 -29.63 25.17 -9.70
CA PHE A 10 -29.47 25.03 -8.24
C PHE A 10 -28.67 26.19 -7.62
N TRP A 11 -27.49 26.51 -8.19
CA TRP A 11 -26.65 27.59 -7.67
C TRP A 11 -27.29 28.97 -7.83
N VAL A 12 -27.99 29.22 -8.93
CA VAL A 12 -28.72 30.47 -9.17
C VAL A 12 -29.83 30.66 -8.13
N VAL A 13 -30.60 29.61 -7.83
CA VAL A 13 -31.68 29.69 -6.84
C VAL A 13 -31.13 29.92 -5.44
N MET A 14 -30.04 29.26 -5.05
CA MET A 14 -29.41 29.44 -3.73
C MET A 14 -28.89 30.87 -3.52
N LEU A 15 -28.28 31.45 -4.56
CA LEU A 15 -27.74 32.81 -4.50
C LEU A 15 -28.86 33.86 -4.43
N ALA A 16 -29.98 33.62 -5.12
CA ALA A 16 -31.16 34.46 -5.04
C ALA A 16 -31.83 34.46 -3.66
N THR A 17 -31.94 33.30 -3.00
CA THR A 17 -32.48 33.22 -1.62
C THR A 17 -31.56 33.87 -0.59
N ALA A 18 -30.24 33.74 -0.75
CA ALA A 18 -29.28 34.43 0.13
C ALA A 18 -29.39 35.96 0.02
N LEU A 19 -29.53 36.50 -1.19
CA LEU A 19 -29.73 37.94 -1.43
C LEU A 19 -31.05 38.44 -0.82
N LEU A 20 -32.14 37.69 -0.96
CA LEU A 20 -33.43 38.03 -0.37
C LEU A 20 -33.39 38.05 1.16
N LEU A 21 -32.74 37.06 1.79
CA LEU A 21 -32.55 37.02 3.24
C LEU A 21 -31.74 38.22 3.74
N TRP A 22 -30.68 38.60 3.02
CA TRP A 22 -29.87 39.76 3.38
C TRP A 22 -30.69 41.07 3.34
N GLN A 23 -31.59 41.22 2.36
CA GLN A 23 -32.47 42.39 2.25
C GLN A 23 -33.49 42.47 3.40
N VAL A 24 -34.07 41.33 3.81
CA VAL A 24 -35.01 41.27 4.94
C VAL A 24 -34.34 41.70 6.24
N VAL A 25 -33.12 41.20 6.51
CA VAL A 25 -32.36 41.55 7.73
C VAL A 25 -32.04 43.05 7.79
N LYS A 26 -31.74 43.69 6.65
CA LYS A 26 -31.43 45.12 6.59
C LYS A 26 -32.65 46.02 6.83
N THR A 27 -33.86 45.53 6.60
CA THR A 27 -35.10 46.33 6.71
C THR A 27 -35.65 46.37 8.15
N GLY A 28 -35.06 45.61 9.08
CA GLY A 28 -35.46 45.55 10.50
C GLY A 28 -34.86 46.63 11.41
N ASP A 29 -34.03 47.53 10.90
CA ASP A 29 -33.31 48.52 11.71
C ASP A 29 -34.19 49.76 11.98
N THR A 30 -34.92 49.76 13.10
CA THR A 30 -35.86 50.83 13.48
C THR A 30 -35.13 51.85 14.35
N SER A 31 -35.05 53.12 13.91
CA SER A 31 -34.39 54.21 14.63
C SER A 31 -34.87 54.32 16.09
N LYS A 32 -33.93 54.40 17.06
CA LYS A 32 -34.17 54.47 18.52
C LYS A 32 -35.16 55.59 18.92
N GLU A 33 -36.45 55.28 19.02
CA GLU A 33 -37.43 56.11 19.75
C GLU A 33 -37.36 55.76 21.24
N ARG A 34 -37.38 56.75 22.13
CA ARG A 34 -37.36 56.50 23.58
C ARG A 34 -38.79 56.23 24.05
N GLU A 35 -39.09 54.98 24.36
CA GLU A 35 -40.36 54.61 24.99
C GLU A 35 -40.36 55.05 26.46
N LEU A 36 -41.35 55.87 26.83
CA LEU A 36 -41.56 56.38 28.19
C LEU A 36 -42.83 55.78 28.76
N THR A 37 -42.81 55.44 30.03
CA THR A 37 -44.05 55.12 30.76
C THR A 37 -44.91 56.37 30.89
N PHE A 38 -46.24 56.19 31.01
CA PHE A 38 -47.17 57.32 31.14
C PHE A 38 -46.81 58.22 32.34
N THR A 39 -46.38 57.64 33.46
CA THR A 39 -45.93 58.38 34.64
C THR A 39 -44.69 59.22 34.38
N GLU A 40 -43.69 58.68 33.67
CA GLU A 40 -42.48 59.44 33.29
C GLU A 40 -42.78 60.55 32.28
N PHE A 41 -43.72 60.29 31.37
CA PHE A 41 -44.21 61.28 30.44
C PHE A 41 -44.89 62.44 31.17
N MET A 42 -45.82 62.15 32.08
CA MET A 42 -46.50 63.18 32.89
C MET A 42 -45.50 63.96 33.76
N ALA A 43 -44.54 63.29 34.40
CA ALA A 43 -43.49 63.96 35.15
C ALA A 43 -42.62 64.88 34.26
N SER A 44 -42.39 64.49 33.01
CA SER A 44 -41.64 65.31 32.04
C SER A 44 -42.45 66.50 31.54
N VAL A 45 -43.76 66.34 31.40
CA VAL A 45 -44.70 67.43 31.10
C VAL A 45 -44.75 68.43 32.26
N ASP A 46 -44.81 67.95 33.51
CA ASP A 46 -44.87 68.80 34.70
C ASP A 46 -43.59 69.62 34.89
N ARG A 47 -42.42 69.03 34.58
CA ARG A 47 -41.12 69.72 34.52
C ARG A 47 -41.00 70.73 33.37
N GLY A 48 -41.90 70.68 32.39
CA GLY A 48 -41.89 71.59 31.22
C GLY A 48 -40.91 71.18 30.12
N ASP A 49 -40.43 69.94 30.13
CA ASP A 49 -39.37 69.44 29.23
C ASP A 49 -39.88 69.09 27.82
N VAL A 50 -41.21 69.00 27.62
CA VAL A 50 -41.83 68.56 26.37
C VAL A 50 -42.21 69.76 25.49
N ALA A 51 -41.84 69.73 24.20
CA ALA A 51 -42.05 70.83 23.25
C ALA A 51 -43.35 70.67 22.46
N GLU A 52 -43.50 69.51 21.83
CA GLU A 52 -44.61 69.18 20.96
C GLU A 52 -45.02 67.73 21.18
N ILE A 53 -46.32 67.49 21.06
CA ILE A 53 -46.93 66.18 21.19
C ILE A 53 -47.90 65.98 20.02
N THR A 54 -47.82 64.81 19.39
CA THR A 54 -48.80 64.27 18.46
C THR A 54 -49.56 63.13 19.13
N LEU A 55 -50.86 63.32 19.34
CA LEU A 55 -51.79 62.28 19.78
C LEU A 55 -52.30 61.51 18.56
N TYR A 56 -52.10 60.20 18.54
CA TYR A 56 -52.68 59.30 17.55
C TYR A 56 -53.99 58.71 18.08
N ALA A 57 -54.91 58.41 17.17
CA ALA A 57 -56.23 57.84 17.50
C ALA A 57 -56.17 56.48 18.24
N ASN A 58 -55.03 55.77 18.19
CA ASN A 58 -54.79 54.51 18.91
C ASN A 58 -54.23 54.73 20.33
N HIS A 59 -54.42 55.92 20.91
CA HIS A 59 -53.91 56.32 22.23
C HIS A 59 -52.38 56.41 22.35
N GLU A 60 -51.67 56.25 21.22
CA GLU A 60 -50.23 56.46 21.15
C GLU A 60 -49.92 57.95 21.08
N VAL A 61 -48.94 58.37 21.86
CA VAL A 61 -48.49 59.75 21.95
C VAL A 61 -47.03 59.79 21.58
N ARG A 62 -46.72 60.52 20.50
CA ARG A 62 -45.33 60.78 20.11
C ARG A 62 -45.03 62.26 20.21
N GLY A 63 -43.92 62.59 20.85
CA GLY A 63 -43.52 63.99 21.02
C GLY A 63 -42.03 64.20 20.87
N LYS A 64 -41.61 65.43 21.13
CA LYS A 64 -40.19 65.77 21.24
C LYS A 64 -39.92 66.57 22.49
N PHE A 65 -38.76 66.33 23.10
CA PHE A 65 -38.25 67.14 24.20
C PHE A 65 -37.70 68.49 23.71
N LYS A 66 -37.87 69.57 24.49
CA LYS A 66 -37.39 70.92 24.19
C LYS A 66 -35.86 71.01 24.07
N LYS A 67 -35.13 70.19 24.84
CA LYS A 67 -33.67 70.34 24.99
C LYS A 67 -32.85 69.60 23.91
N ASP A 68 -33.27 68.37 23.54
CA ASP A 68 -32.47 67.47 22.69
C ASP A 68 -33.18 67.03 21.39
N ASN A 69 -34.42 67.49 21.15
CA ASN A 69 -35.24 67.10 20.00
C ASN A 69 -35.43 65.57 19.84
N THR A 70 -35.17 64.81 20.90
CA THR A 70 -35.30 63.36 20.95
C THR A 70 -36.76 62.97 20.89
N LYS A 71 -37.07 62.00 20.02
CA LYS A 71 -38.44 61.48 19.84
C LYS A 71 -38.81 60.61 21.02
N LEU A 72 -39.89 60.97 21.69
CA LEU A 72 -40.52 60.17 22.74
C LEU A 72 -41.75 59.47 22.19
N LYS A 73 -42.00 58.27 22.70
CA LYS A 73 -43.21 57.50 22.44
C LYS A 73 -43.78 57.04 23.79
N THR A 74 -45.06 57.29 24.02
CA THR A 74 -45.78 56.79 25.19
C THR A 74 -47.21 56.42 24.78
N VAL A 75 -47.94 55.72 25.65
CA VAL A 75 -49.35 55.39 25.44
C VAL A 75 -50.12 55.98 26.61
N VAL A 76 -51.17 56.73 26.31
CA VAL A 76 -52.00 57.39 27.31
C VAL A 76 -53.26 56.56 27.55
N PRO A 77 -53.67 56.30 28.80
CA PRO A 77 -54.92 55.62 29.08
C PRO A 77 -56.14 56.38 28.52
N ASP A 78 -57.12 55.63 28.02
CA ASP A 78 -58.37 56.18 27.50
C ASP A 78 -59.04 57.09 28.54
N ASN A 79 -59.48 58.27 28.09
CA ASN A 79 -60.35 59.16 28.85
C ASN A 79 -59.73 59.78 30.14
N TYR A 80 -58.43 60.10 30.15
CA TYR A 80 -57.82 60.93 31.21
C TYR A 80 -58.25 62.41 31.05
N PRO A 81 -59.24 62.90 31.83
CA PRO A 81 -59.97 64.14 31.49
C PRO A 81 -59.10 65.39 31.54
N ASP A 82 -58.07 65.38 32.39
CA ASP A 82 -57.24 66.55 32.67
C ASP A 82 -56.01 66.67 31.77
N LEU A 83 -55.73 65.68 30.90
CA LEU A 83 -54.46 65.65 30.15
C LEU A 83 -54.29 66.86 29.23
N ILE A 84 -55.33 67.20 28.46
CA ILE A 84 -55.30 68.34 27.55
C ILE A 84 -55.17 69.65 28.36
N GLY A 85 -55.78 69.72 29.54
CA GLY A 85 -55.66 70.87 30.46
C GLY A 85 -54.25 71.06 31.00
N ILE A 86 -53.61 69.98 31.47
CA ILE A 86 -52.23 69.99 31.98
C ILE A 86 -51.25 70.38 30.86
N LEU A 87 -51.41 69.81 29.66
CA LEU A 87 -50.57 70.11 28.50
C LEU A 87 -50.72 71.57 28.03
N ARG A 88 -51.94 72.11 28.07
CA ARG A 88 -52.20 73.53 27.73
C ARG A 88 -51.62 74.48 28.76
N ASN A 89 -51.72 74.17 30.06
CA ASN A 89 -51.15 74.99 31.15
C ASN A 89 -49.62 75.10 31.09
N LYS A 90 -48.95 74.15 30.43
CA LYS A 90 -47.48 74.11 30.26
C LYS A 90 -47.03 74.54 28.85
N GLU A 91 -47.92 75.13 28.06
CA GLU A 91 -47.68 75.65 26.70
C GLU A 91 -47.12 74.59 25.72
N VAL A 92 -47.58 73.34 25.79
CA VAL A 92 -47.15 72.28 24.87
C VAL A 92 -48.00 72.29 23.60
N VAL A 93 -47.37 72.22 22.41
CA VAL A 93 -48.09 72.18 21.13
C VAL A 93 -48.70 70.80 20.92
N ILE A 94 -50.02 70.72 20.76
CA ILE A 94 -50.75 69.45 20.60
C ILE A 94 -51.24 69.32 19.14
N THR A 95 -50.83 68.26 18.45
CA THR A 95 -51.34 67.85 17.13
C THR A 95 -52.09 66.52 17.25
N VAL A 96 -53.21 66.35 16.55
CA VAL A 96 -53.92 65.05 16.51
C VAL A 96 -53.83 64.47 15.09
N LYS A 97 -53.44 63.20 14.95
CA LYS A 97 -53.37 62.49 13.66
C LYS A 97 -54.10 61.14 13.70
N GLU A 98 -54.77 60.79 12.62
CA GLU A 98 -55.31 59.44 12.42
C GLU A 98 -54.18 58.48 12.01
N SER A 99 -54.14 57.30 12.62
CA SER A 99 -53.14 56.27 12.27
C SER A 99 -53.67 55.42 11.11
N SER A 100 -53.21 55.69 9.88
CA SER A 100 -53.52 54.83 8.72
C SER A 100 -52.23 54.36 8.04
N THR A 101 -51.94 53.07 8.15
CA THR A 101 -51.09 52.35 7.19
C THR A 101 -51.65 50.94 6.99
N SER A 102 -51.82 50.56 5.73
CA SER A 102 -52.45 49.31 5.27
C SER A 102 -51.60 48.07 5.62
N SER A 103 -51.98 47.36 6.68
CA SER A 103 -51.23 46.22 7.26
C SER A 103 -51.11 44.96 6.38
N TRP A 104 -51.96 44.75 5.38
CA TRP A 104 -51.99 43.50 4.60
C TRP A 104 -50.88 43.39 3.54
N ILE A 105 -50.50 44.51 2.91
CA ILE A 105 -49.44 44.52 1.88
C ILE A 105 -48.08 44.23 2.53
N THR A 106 -47.83 44.79 3.71
CA THR A 106 -46.59 44.56 4.47
C THR A 106 -46.45 43.09 4.92
N LEU A 107 -47.56 42.45 5.31
CA LEU A 107 -47.57 41.02 5.65
C LEU A 107 -47.22 40.13 4.47
N LEU A 108 -47.76 40.39 3.28
CA LEU A 108 -47.46 39.61 2.07
C LEU A 108 -46.01 39.76 1.62
N VAL A 109 -45.46 40.99 1.64
CA VAL A 109 -44.07 41.23 1.28
C VAL A 109 -43.12 40.54 2.25
N ASN A 110 -43.41 40.60 3.56
CA ASN A 110 -42.60 39.92 4.59
C ASN A 110 -42.75 38.40 4.59
N ALA A 111 -43.89 37.85 4.14
CA ALA A 111 -44.11 36.40 4.05
C ALA A 111 -43.52 35.77 2.77
N SER A 112 -43.29 36.56 1.71
CA SER A 112 -42.76 36.08 0.44
C SER A 112 -41.43 35.30 0.50
N PRO A 113 -40.44 35.65 1.36
CA PRO A 113 -39.18 34.90 1.46
C PRO A 113 -39.37 33.52 2.07
N PHE A 114 -40.31 33.39 3.03
CA PHE A 114 -40.61 32.12 3.69
C PHE A 114 -41.34 31.15 2.76
N LEU A 115 -42.26 31.65 1.94
CA LEU A 115 -42.97 30.82 0.95
C LEU A 115 -42.01 30.27 -0.13
N LEU A 116 -41.03 31.07 -0.57
CA LEU A 116 -39.99 30.62 -1.50
C LEU A 116 -39.09 29.54 -0.88
N LEU A 117 -38.70 29.69 0.39
CA LEU A 117 -37.93 28.68 1.11
C LEU A 117 -38.70 27.35 1.26
N ILE A 118 -39.99 27.41 1.59
CA ILE A 118 -40.84 26.22 1.70
C ILE A 118 -40.98 25.53 0.33
N GLY A 119 -41.19 26.29 -0.75
CA GLY A 119 -41.25 25.75 -2.11
C GLY A 119 -39.94 25.06 -2.54
N PHE A 120 -38.80 25.69 -2.23
CA PHE A 120 -37.48 25.11 -2.50
C PHE A 120 -37.21 23.85 -1.69
N TRP A 121 -37.63 23.83 -0.41
CA TRP A 121 -37.51 22.66 0.46
C TRP A 121 -38.29 21.44 -0.09
N ILE A 122 -39.52 21.67 -0.55
CA ILE A 122 -40.36 20.63 -1.15
C ILE A 122 -39.74 20.13 -2.47
N PHE A 123 -39.19 21.03 -3.29
CA PHE A 123 -38.49 20.66 -4.53
C PHE A 123 -37.25 19.78 -4.25
N MET A 124 -36.45 20.12 -3.25
CA MET A 124 -35.29 19.33 -2.82
C MET A 124 -35.67 17.93 -2.31
N MET A 125 -36.74 17.82 -1.51
CA MET A 125 -37.22 16.50 -1.05
C MET A 125 -37.66 15.60 -2.21
N ARG A 126 -38.36 16.15 -3.23
CA ARG A 126 -38.71 15.36 -4.44
C ARG A 126 -37.49 14.94 -5.25
N GLN A 127 -36.44 15.76 -5.29
CA GLN A 127 -35.21 15.41 -6.03
C GLN A 127 -34.39 14.32 -5.33
N MET A 128 -34.34 14.30 -3.99
CA MET A 128 -33.66 13.24 -3.24
C MET A 128 -34.33 11.87 -3.37
N GLN A 129 -35.66 11.80 -3.44
CA GLN A 129 -36.38 10.53 -3.62
C GLN A 129 -36.14 9.87 -4.98
N THR A 130 -35.82 10.64 -6.03
CA THR A 130 -35.59 10.10 -7.38
C THR A 130 -34.14 9.58 -7.57
N GLY A 131 -33.25 9.80 -6.59
CA GLY A 131 -31.85 9.32 -6.55
C GLY A 131 -31.55 8.27 -5.47
N GLY A 132 -32.58 7.73 -4.81
CA GLY A 132 -32.50 6.96 -3.54
C GLY A 132 -31.70 5.65 -3.55
N ASN A 133 -31.19 5.19 -4.68
CA ASN A 133 -30.44 3.93 -4.76
C ASN A 133 -28.95 4.06 -4.37
N LYS A 134 -28.38 5.26 -4.28
CA LYS A 134 -26.95 5.42 -3.94
C LYS A 134 -26.68 5.38 -2.43
N ALA A 135 -27.56 5.94 -1.60
CA ALA A 135 -27.40 5.92 -0.14
C ALA A 135 -27.63 4.52 0.49
N LEU A 136 -28.45 3.67 -0.14
CA LEU A 136 -28.66 2.27 0.29
C LEU A 136 -27.61 1.30 -0.24
N SER A 137 -26.76 1.71 -1.17
CA SER A 137 -25.72 0.85 -1.77
C SER A 137 -24.40 0.79 -0.99
N PHE A 138 -24.26 1.56 0.10
CA PHE A 138 -23.03 1.62 0.91
C PHE A 138 -22.71 0.31 1.65
N GLY A 139 -23.73 -0.49 1.97
CA GLY A 139 -23.59 -1.77 2.70
C GLY A 139 -23.43 -3.02 1.84
N LYS A 140 -23.49 -2.92 0.50
CA LYS A 140 -23.33 -4.07 -0.40
C LYS A 140 -21.87 -4.47 -0.55
N SER A 141 -21.62 -5.77 -0.60
CA SER A 141 -20.32 -6.36 -0.89
C SER A 141 -19.85 -5.97 -2.29
N ARG A 142 -18.57 -5.59 -2.41
CA ARG A 142 -17.90 -5.31 -3.68
C ARG A 142 -17.21 -6.55 -4.26
N ALA A 143 -17.51 -7.74 -3.74
CA ALA A 143 -16.87 -8.98 -4.16
C ALA A 143 -17.02 -9.19 -5.67
N ARG A 144 -15.90 -9.49 -6.33
CA ARG A 144 -15.89 -9.77 -7.76
C ARG A 144 -16.34 -11.22 -7.96
N LEU A 145 -17.50 -11.40 -8.58
CA LEU A 145 -17.97 -12.72 -9.02
C LEU A 145 -17.22 -13.10 -10.30
N LEU A 146 -16.32 -14.06 -10.18
CA LEU A 146 -15.69 -14.69 -11.34
C LEU A 146 -16.63 -15.78 -11.85
N SER A 147 -17.41 -15.46 -12.88
CA SER A 147 -18.34 -16.43 -13.48
C SER A 147 -17.55 -17.49 -14.24
N SER A 148 -18.15 -18.68 -14.38
CA SER A 148 -17.58 -19.87 -15.03
C SER A 148 -17.16 -19.67 -16.51
N GLN A 149 -17.42 -18.50 -17.10
CA GLN A 149 -17.09 -18.14 -18.49
C GLN A 149 -15.69 -17.52 -18.66
N GLN A 150 -15.01 -17.09 -17.60
CA GLN A 150 -13.61 -16.63 -17.72
C GLN A 150 -12.63 -17.81 -17.82
N LYS A 151 -11.45 -17.57 -18.41
CA LYS A 151 -10.38 -18.57 -18.58
C LYS A 151 -10.09 -19.26 -17.24
N LYS A 152 -10.45 -20.53 -17.12
CA LYS A 152 -10.32 -21.33 -15.90
C LYS A 152 -8.85 -21.57 -15.60
N ILE A 153 -8.38 -21.06 -14.47
CA ILE A 153 -7.08 -21.42 -13.90
C ILE A 153 -7.28 -22.76 -13.21
N THR A 154 -6.38 -23.70 -13.45
CA THR A 154 -6.47 -25.08 -12.93
C THR A 154 -5.20 -25.46 -12.17
N PHE A 155 -5.16 -26.64 -11.54
CA PHE A 155 -3.95 -27.09 -10.83
C PHE A 155 -2.73 -27.25 -11.77
N LYS A 156 -2.96 -27.36 -13.09
CA LYS A 156 -1.89 -27.36 -14.12
C LYS A 156 -1.17 -26.03 -14.29
N ASP A 157 -1.80 -24.93 -13.85
CA ASP A 157 -1.25 -23.57 -13.90
C ASP A 157 -0.55 -23.17 -12.59
N VAL A 158 -0.50 -24.08 -11.61
CA VAL A 158 0.16 -23.88 -10.31
C VAL A 158 1.28 -24.92 -10.18
N ALA A 159 2.48 -24.51 -9.80
CA ALA A 159 3.64 -25.39 -9.65
C ALA A 159 4.39 -25.09 -8.34
N GLY A 160 5.16 -26.06 -7.85
CA GLY A 160 6.04 -25.90 -6.68
C GLY A 160 5.36 -25.89 -5.31
N VAL A 161 4.12 -26.38 -5.23
CA VAL A 161 3.32 -26.45 -3.99
C VAL A 161 2.52 -27.77 -3.96
N ASP A 162 3.20 -28.88 -4.23
CA ASP A 162 2.53 -30.16 -4.50
C ASP A 162 1.88 -30.77 -3.25
N GLU A 163 2.49 -30.59 -2.07
CA GLU A 163 1.91 -30.99 -0.78
C GLU A 163 0.62 -30.20 -0.49
N ALA A 164 0.63 -28.89 -0.76
CA ALA A 164 -0.55 -28.05 -0.59
C ALA A 164 -1.65 -28.47 -1.57
N LYS A 165 -1.33 -28.86 -2.81
CA LYS A 165 -2.32 -29.36 -3.77
C LYS A 165 -2.94 -30.68 -3.31
N GLU A 166 -2.14 -31.58 -2.76
CA GLU A 166 -2.62 -32.87 -2.25
C GLU A 166 -3.61 -32.67 -1.09
N GLU A 167 -3.28 -31.81 -0.12
CA GLU A 167 -4.19 -31.48 0.99
C GLU A 167 -5.49 -30.81 0.49
N LEU A 168 -5.39 -29.97 -0.53
CA LEU A 168 -6.55 -29.28 -1.13
C LEU A 168 -7.36 -30.18 -2.09
N GLN A 169 -6.84 -31.34 -2.50
CA GLN A 169 -7.53 -32.27 -3.38
C GLN A 169 -8.80 -32.82 -2.72
N GLU A 170 -8.77 -33.06 -1.41
CA GLU A 170 -9.94 -33.48 -0.62
C GLU A 170 -11.09 -32.47 -0.74
N ILE A 171 -10.76 -31.18 -0.77
CA ILE A 171 -11.72 -30.08 -0.84
C ILE A 171 -12.37 -30.02 -2.23
N ILE A 172 -11.59 -30.29 -3.27
CA ILE A 172 -12.10 -30.36 -4.65
C ILE A 172 -13.03 -31.56 -4.82
N GLU A 173 -12.63 -32.74 -4.32
CA GLU A 173 -13.49 -33.93 -4.35
C GLU A 173 -14.81 -33.68 -3.63
N PHE A 174 -14.75 -33.00 -2.49
CA PHE A 174 -15.95 -32.63 -1.74
C PHE A 174 -16.87 -31.70 -2.53
N LEU A 175 -16.34 -30.64 -3.16
CA LEU A 175 -17.15 -29.73 -3.97
C LEU A 175 -17.75 -30.40 -5.21
N ARG A 176 -17.09 -31.43 -5.76
CA ARG A 176 -17.58 -32.20 -6.92
C ARG A 176 -18.62 -33.26 -6.53
N ASP A 177 -18.42 -33.99 -5.42
CA ASP A 177 -19.35 -35.02 -4.93
C ASP A 177 -19.52 -34.95 -3.40
N PRO A 178 -20.37 -34.03 -2.90
CA PRO A 178 -20.65 -33.89 -1.46
C PRO A 178 -21.26 -35.15 -0.83
N GLN A 179 -22.04 -35.93 -1.60
CA GLN A 179 -22.81 -37.06 -1.08
C GLN A 179 -21.91 -38.22 -0.65
N LYS A 180 -20.77 -38.42 -1.32
CA LYS A 180 -19.76 -39.42 -0.97
C LYS A 180 -19.30 -39.29 0.48
N PHE A 181 -19.08 -38.06 0.96
CA PHE A 181 -18.60 -37.77 2.31
C PHE A 181 -19.73 -37.80 3.36
N GLN A 182 -20.92 -37.31 3.00
CA GLN A 182 -22.08 -37.30 3.91
C GLN A 182 -22.56 -38.71 4.29
N LYS A 183 -22.51 -39.68 3.36
CA LYS A 183 -22.90 -41.08 3.61
C LYS A 183 -22.09 -41.75 4.72
N LEU A 184 -20.84 -41.32 4.91
CA LEU A 184 -19.94 -41.85 5.94
C LEU A 184 -19.92 -40.99 7.21
N GLY A 185 -20.77 -39.97 7.31
CA GLY A 185 -20.81 -39.05 8.44
C GLY A 185 -19.64 -38.06 8.50
N GLY A 186 -18.89 -37.92 7.40
CA GLY A 186 -17.79 -36.96 7.30
C GLY A 186 -18.30 -35.53 7.43
N ARG A 187 -17.67 -34.73 8.30
CA ARG A 187 -17.96 -33.31 8.45
C ARG A 187 -17.10 -32.49 7.49
N ILE A 188 -17.73 -31.49 6.90
CA ILE A 188 -17.14 -30.66 5.86
C ILE A 188 -16.33 -29.56 6.53
N PRO A 189 -15.07 -29.34 6.12
CA PRO A 189 -14.30 -28.21 6.63
C PRO A 189 -14.98 -26.92 6.19
N LYS A 190 -15.34 -26.08 7.16
CA LYS A 190 -16.03 -24.81 6.88
C LYS A 190 -15.07 -23.77 6.34
N GLY A 191 -13.80 -23.84 6.73
CA GLY A 191 -12.82 -22.81 6.46
C GLY A 191 -11.40 -23.35 6.27
N VAL A 192 -10.76 -22.90 5.21
CA VAL A 192 -9.36 -23.20 4.89
C VAL A 192 -8.54 -21.93 5.02
N LEU A 193 -7.49 -21.95 5.82
CA LEU A 193 -6.52 -20.86 5.91
C LEU A 193 -5.24 -21.24 5.15
N LEU A 194 -4.97 -20.54 4.06
CA LEU A 194 -3.72 -20.59 3.31
C LEU A 194 -2.70 -19.67 3.98
N VAL A 195 -1.62 -20.26 4.49
CA VAL A 195 -0.59 -19.55 5.24
C VAL A 195 0.73 -19.61 4.48
N GLY A 196 1.38 -18.48 4.26
CA GLY A 196 2.73 -18.50 3.71
C GLY A 196 3.23 -17.13 3.30
N PRO A 197 4.51 -17.00 2.92
CA PRO A 197 5.09 -15.73 2.51
C PRO A 197 4.34 -15.05 1.34
N PRO A 198 4.47 -13.73 1.16
CA PRO A 198 3.88 -13.06 0.01
C PRO A 198 4.46 -13.62 -1.30
N GLY A 199 3.65 -13.58 -2.37
CA GLY A 199 4.09 -14.00 -3.70
C GLY A 199 4.19 -15.52 -3.94
N THR A 200 3.83 -16.38 -2.98
CA THR A 200 3.83 -17.86 -3.16
C THR A 200 2.62 -18.41 -3.92
N GLY A 201 1.72 -17.54 -4.39
CA GLY A 201 0.59 -17.96 -5.22
C GLY A 201 -0.66 -18.41 -4.45
N LYS A 202 -0.85 -18.00 -3.18
CA LYS A 202 -2.06 -18.32 -2.39
C LYS A 202 -3.38 -17.97 -3.12
N THR A 203 -3.47 -16.76 -3.66
CA THR A 203 -4.63 -16.30 -4.45
C THR A 203 -4.80 -17.09 -5.75
N LEU A 204 -3.69 -17.50 -6.38
CA LEU A 204 -3.71 -18.33 -7.60
C LEU A 204 -4.20 -19.74 -7.27
N LEU A 205 -3.74 -20.32 -6.17
CA LEU A 205 -4.12 -21.64 -5.68
C LEU A 205 -5.63 -21.67 -5.34
N ALA A 206 -6.15 -20.67 -4.64
CA ALA A 206 -7.58 -20.56 -4.34
C ALA A 206 -8.45 -20.50 -5.61
N ARG A 207 -8.01 -19.76 -6.63
CA ARG A 207 -8.68 -19.73 -7.95
C ARG A 207 -8.60 -21.07 -8.67
N ALA A 208 -7.49 -21.77 -8.53
CA ALA A 208 -7.28 -23.06 -9.16
C ALA A 208 -8.18 -24.15 -8.54
N ILE A 209 -8.42 -24.12 -7.22
CA ILE A 209 -9.41 -25.00 -6.55
C ILE A 209 -10.79 -24.80 -7.14
N ALA A 210 -11.23 -23.54 -7.32
CA ALA A 210 -12.53 -23.24 -7.91
C ALA A 210 -12.63 -23.67 -9.37
N GLY A 211 -11.54 -23.50 -10.14
CA GLY A 211 -11.46 -23.93 -11.53
C GLY A 211 -11.51 -25.46 -11.68
N GLU A 212 -10.85 -26.20 -10.80
CA GLU A 212 -10.91 -27.67 -10.73
C GLU A 212 -12.30 -28.14 -10.30
N ALA A 213 -12.86 -27.59 -9.22
CA ALA A 213 -14.21 -27.96 -8.76
C ALA A 213 -15.33 -27.46 -9.70
N ASN A 214 -15.02 -26.53 -10.62
CA ASN A 214 -15.98 -25.90 -11.52
C ASN A 214 -17.15 -25.19 -10.79
N VAL A 215 -16.83 -24.51 -9.69
CA VAL A 215 -17.80 -23.77 -8.85
C VAL A 215 -17.58 -22.25 -8.95
N PRO A 216 -18.59 -21.41 -8.68
CA PRO A 216 -18.43 -19.96 -8.59
C PRO A 216 -17.38 -19.56 -7.55
N PHE A 217 -16.60 -18.52 -7.86
CA PHE A 217 -15.55 -18.00 -7.01
C PHE A 217 -15.79 -16.52 -6.69
N PHE A 218 -16.00 -16.21 -5.42
CA PHE A 218 -16.12 -14.85 -4.90
C PHE A 218 -14.81 -14.42 -4.29
N SER A 219 -14.23 -13.31 -4.76
CA SER A 219 -12.97 -12.79 -4.24
C SER A 219 -13.18 -11.41 -3.64
N ILE A 220 -12.69 -11.22 -2.41
CA ILE A 220 -12.65 -9.94 -1.70
C ILE A 220 -11.32 -9.80 -0.95
N SER A 221 -10.82 -8.57 -0.80
CA SER A 221 -9.67 -8.29 0.06
C SER A 221 -10.13 -8.03 1.49
N GLY A 222 -9.40 -8.51 2.49
CA GLY A 222 -9.64 -8.23 3.90
C GLY A 222 -9.63 -6.73 4.18
N SER A 223 -8.80 -5.98 3.47
CA SER A 223 -8.75 -4.52 3.52
C SER A 223 -10.06 -3.84 3.11
N ASP A 224 -10.86 -4.46 2.23
CA ASP A 224 -12.13 -3.88 1.74
C ASP A 224 -13.22 -3.84 2.80
N PHE A 225 -13.03 -4.57 3.90
CA PHE A 225 -13.93 -4.55 5.04
C PHE A 225 -13.61 -3.43 6.04
N VAL A 226 -12.40 -2.87 6.00
CA VAL A 226 -11.97 -1.82 6.93
C VAL A 226 -12.29 -0.45 6.33
N GLU A 227 -13.32 0.22 6.85
CA GLU A 227 -13.74 1.55 6.40
C GLU A 227 -13.88 2.57 7.55
N MET A 228 -13.96 3.86 7.18
CA MET A 228 -14.10 4.97 8.16
C MET A 228 -15.45 4.96 8.90
N PHE A 229 -16.44 4.22 8.40
CA PHE A 229 -17.79 4.20 8.96
C PHE A 229 -18.04 2.90 9.72
N VAL A 230 -18.32 3.03 11.02
CA VAL A 230 -18.66 1.90 11.91
C VAL A 230 -19.86 1.13 11.35
N GLY A 231 -19.75 -0.20 11.32
CA GLY A 231 -20.82 -1.10 10.89
C GLY A 231 -20.91 -1.36 9.37
N VAL A 232 -20.20 -0.61 8.52
CA VAL A 232 -20.19 -0.86 7.07
C VAL A 232 -19.48 -2.18 6.75
N GLY A 233 -18.32 -2.43 7.37
CA GLY A 233 -17.58 -3.69 7.22
C GLY A 233 -18.44 -4.91 7.57
N ALA A 234 -19.09 -4.88 8.75
CA ALA A 234 -20.01 -5.92 9.18
C ALA A 234 -21.18 -6.15 8.21
N SER A 235 -21.78 -5.10 7.63
CA SER A 235 -22.84 -5.25 6.62
C SER A 235 -22.36 -5.95 5.35
N ARG A 236 -21.13 -5.66 4.90
CA ARG A 236 -20.54 -6.28 3.71
C ARG A 236 -20.24 -7.76 3.92
N VAL A 237 -19.79 -8.12 5.11
CA VAL A 237 -19.59 -9.54 5.49
C VAL A 237 -20.91 -10.29 5.37
N ARG A 238 -22.01 -9.76 5.92
CA ARG A 238 -23.34 -10.41 5.81
C ARG A 238 -23.80 -10.57 4.37
N ASP A 239 -23.72 -9.50 3.57
CA ASP A 239 -24.13 -9.53 2.15
C ASP A 239 -23.26 -10.50 1.33
N LEU A 240 -21.95 -10.58 1.60
CA LEU A 240 -21.05 -11.55 0.96
C LEU A 240 -21.49 -12.99 1.23
N PHE A 241 -21.83 -13.31 2.49
CA PHE A 241 -22.25 -14.65 2.88
C PHE A 241 -23.64 -14.98 2.33
N GLU A 242 -24.57 -14.02 2.32
CA GLU A 242 -25.89 -14.19 1.70
C GLU A 242 -25.77 -14.46 0.19
N GLN A 243 -24.89 -13.76 -0.51
CA GLN A 243 -24.60 -14.02 -1.93
C GLN A 243 -23.95 -15.39 -2.15
N GLY A 244 -23.05 -15.81 -1.27
CA GLY A 244 -22.47 -17.16 -1.28
C GLY A 244 -23.53 -18.24 -1.15
N LYS A 245 -24.42 -18.11 -0.16
CA LYS A 245 -25.54 -19.06 0.06
C LYS A 245 -26.44 -19.20 -1.16
N LYS A 246 -26.75 -18.09 -1.85
CA LYS A 246 -27.57 -18.10 -3.07
C LYS A 246 -26.90 -18.80 -4.27
N ASN A 247 -25.58 -18.93 -4.27
CA ASN A 247 -24.79 -19.49 -5.36
C ASN A 247 -24.09 -20.80 -4.98
N ALA A 248 -24.53 -21.45 -3.91
CA ALA A 248 -23.99 -22.73 -3.47
C ALA A 248 -24.18 -23.84 -4.54
N PRO A 249 -23.19 -24.74 -4.73
CA PRO A 249 -21.89 -24.78 -4.08
C PRO A 249 -20.93 -23.72 -4.64
N CYS A 250 -20.22 -22.99 -3.77
CA CYS A 250 -19.28 -21.94 -4.18
C CYS A 250 -18.11 -21.77 -3.20
N ILE A 251 -17.07 -21.08 -3.65
CA ILE A 251 -15.93 -20.68 -2.82
C ILE A 251 -15.97 -19.18 -2.56
N ILE A 252 -15.84 -18.80 -1.29
CA ILE A 252 -15.62 -17.42 -0.85
C ILE A 252 -14.15 -17.29 -0.48
N PHE A 253 -13.41 -16.44 -1.19
CA PHE A 253 -12.00 -16.18 -0.95
C PHE A 253 -11.78 -14.79 -0.34
N ILE A 254 -11.13 -14.75 0.83
CA ILE A 254 -10.73 -13.52 1.52
C ILE A 254 -9.19 -13.45 1.52
N ASP A 255 -8.63 -12.55 0.72
CA ASP A 255 -7.19 -12.25 0.76
C ASP A 255 -6.86 -11.35 1.96
N GLU A 256 -5.61 -11.35 2.44
CA GLU A 256 -5.16 -10.48 3.54
C GLU A 256 -6.12 -10.46 4.76
N ILE A 257 -6.54 -11.64 5.21
CA ILE A 257 -7.49 -11.76 6.34
C ILE A 257 -6.97 -11.11 7.62
N ASP A 258 -5.65 -10.94 7.76
CA ASP A 258 -5.00 -10.24 8.86
C ASP A 258 -5.33 -8.74 8.94
N ALA A 259 -5.91 -8.13 7.90
CA ALA A 259 -6.44 -6.77 7.97
C ALA A 259 -7.63 -6.64 8.94
N VAL A 260 -8.50 -7.66 8.98
CA VAL A 260 -9.70 -7.72 9.85
C VAL A 260 -9.56 -8.67 11.03
N GLY A 261 -8.77 -9.72 10.87
CA GLY A 261 -8.61 -10.82 11.82
C GLY A 261 -7.53 -10.61 12.85
N ARG A 262 -6.98 -9.40 13.00
CA ARG A 262 -5.86 -9.13 13.89
C ARG A 262 -6.29 -9.19 15.36
N HIS A 263 -5.46 -9.83 16.20
CA HIS A 263 -5.70 -9.89 17.64
C HIS A 263 -5.73 -8.50 18.29
N ARG A 264 -6.52 -8.36 19.35
CA ARG A 264 -6.59 -7.17 20.20
C ARG A 264 -5.20 -6.71 20.62
N GLY A 265 -4.95 -5.42 20.42
CA GLY A 265 -3.79 -4.71 20.96
C GLY A 265 -4.27 -3.46 21.67
N ALA A 266 -3.58 -3.04 22.73
CA ALA A 266 -3.90 -1.89 23.58
C ALA A 266 -3.70 -0.54 22.83
N GLY A 267 -4.37 -0.36 21.70
CA GLY A 267 -4.40 0.89 20.95
C GLY A 267 -5.46 1.82 21.53
N LEU A 268 -5.04 2.86 22.24
CA LEU A 268 -5.89 4.00 22.61
C LEU A 268 -6.31 4.76 21.34
N GLY A 269 -7.38 4.34 20.68
CA GLY A 269 -7.94 5.04 19.52
C GLY A 269 -9.09 4.28 18.85
N GLY A 270 -10.20 4.97 18.58
CA GLY A 270 -11.49 4.43 18.10
C GLY A 270 -11.51 3.75 16.71
N GLY A 271 -10.36 3.35 16.16
CA GLY A 271 -10.29 2.47 14.98
C GLY A 271 -10.40 0.98 15.32
N HIS A 272 -10.40 0.62 16.62
CA HIS A 272 -10.52 -0.77 17.06
C HIS A 272 -11.96 -1.31 16.90
N ASP A 273 -12.95 -0.46 17.18
CA ASP A 273 -14.36 -0.87 17.28
C ASP A 273 -14.92 -1.39 15.95
N GLU A 274 -14.51 -0.79 14.82
CA GLU A 274 -14.98 -1.19 13.49
C GLU A 274 -14.41 -2.54 13.05
N ARG A 275 -13.12 -2.78 13.32
CA ARG A 275 -12.46 -4.05 13.02
C ARG A 275 -13.02 -5.16 13.89
N GLU A 276 -13.22 -4.90 15.19
CA GLU A 276 -13.84 -5.88 16.10
C GLU A 276 -15.27 -6.23 15.68
N GLN A 277 -16.08 -5.23 15.30
CA GLN A 277 -17.45 -5.48 14.86
C GLN A 277 -17.49 -6.32 13.58
N THR A 278 -16.61 -6.02 12.63
CA THR A 278 -16.47 -6.75 11.36
C THR A 278 -15.98 -8.18 11.60
N LEU A 279 -14.97 -8.37 12.47
CA LEU A 279 -14.47 -9.67 12.85
C LEU A 279 -15.57 -10.51 13.51
N ASN A 280 -16.30 -9.94 14.48
CA ASN A 280 -17.40 -10.64 15.14
C ASN A 280 -18.51 -11.00 14.15
N ALA A 281 -18.83 -10.13 13.19
CA ALA A 281 -19.78 -10.46 12.13
C ALA A 281 -19.29 -11.65 11.29
N LEU A 282 -18.00 -11.70 10.93
CA LEU A 282 -17.42 -12.83 10.23
C LEU A 282 -17.53 -14.13 11.05
N LEU A 283 -17.22 -14.08 12.35
CA LEU A 283 -17.34 -15.24 13.24
C LEU A 283 -18.78 -15.76 13.35
N VAL A 284 -19.75 -14.85 13.49
CA VAL A 284 -21.17 -15.21 13.56
C VAL A 284 -21.65 -15.85 12.25
N GLU A 285 -21.27 -15.30 11.10
CA GLU A 285 -21.65 -15.86 9.80
C GLU A 285 -20.98 -17.23 9.53
N MET A 286 -19.74 -17.43 10.00
CA MET A 286 -19.04 -18.73 9.91
C MET A 286 -19.68 -19.81 10.79
N ASP A 287 -20.03 -19.44 12.03
CA ASP A 287 -20.71 -20.35 12.96
C ASP A 287 -22.15 -20.65 12.49
N GLY A 288 -22.80 -19.69 11.83
CA GLY A 288 -24.16 -19.78 11.29
C GLY A 288 -24.34 -20.64 10.03
N PHE A 289 -23.27 -21.19 9.45
CA PHE A 289 -23.38 -22.17 8.37
C PHE A 289 -23.75 -23.55 8.88
N GLU A 290 -24.78 -24.17 8.32
CA GLU A 290 -24.92 -25.62 8.40
C GLU A 290 -23.89 -26.28 7.48
N SER A 291 -23.27 -27.39 7.91
CA SER A 291 -22.24 -28.07 7.12
C SER A 291 -22.74 -28.49 5.73
N ASN A 292 -24.06 -28.57 5.51
CA ASN A 292 -24.67 -29.07 4.29
C ASN A 292 -24.86 -28.02 3.18
N GLU A 293 -24.60 -26.73 3.43
CA GLU A 293 -24.85 -25.66 2.45
C GLU A 293 -23.83 -25.61 1.29
N GLY A 294 -22.75 -26.41 1.31
CA GLY A 294 -21.80 -26.49 0.18
C GLY A 294 -20.99 -25.22 -0.09
N VAL A 295 -20.93 -24.30 0.88
CA VAL A 295 -20.13 -23.07 0.83
C VAL A 295 -18.82 -23.29 1.58
N ILE A 296 -17.69 -23.00 0.94
CA ILE A 296 -16.36 -23.12 1.56
C ILE A 296 -15.70 -21.76 1.62
N LEU A 297 -15.26 -21.38 2.82
CA LEU A 297 -14.47 -20.17 3.03
C LEU A 297 -12.98 -20.49 2.89
N ILE A 298 -12.27 -19.76 2.04
CA ILE A 298 -10.81 -19.85 1.92
C ILE A 298 -10.24 -18.47 2.25
N ALA A 299 -9.31 -18.40 3.20
CA ALA A 299 -8.62 -17.15 3.54
C ALA A 299 -7.12 -17.29 3.29
N ALA A 300 -6.46 -16.18 2.93
CA ALA A 300 -5.01 -16.14 2.80
C ALA A 300 -4.40 -15.12 3.77
N THR A 301 -3.28 -15.48 4.39
CA THR A 301 -2.48 -14.54 5.18
C THR A 301 -0.99 -14.78 5.01
N ASN A 302 -0.21 -13.71 5.18
CA ASN A 302 1.24 -13.79 5.31
C ASN A 302 1.69 -13.89 6.77
N ARG A 303 0.79 -13.64 7.72
CA ARG A 303 1.07 -13.46 9.14
C ARG A 303 0.08 -14.23 10.00
N PRO A 304 0.23 -15.56 10.12
CA PRO A 304 -0.67 -16.37 10.94
C PRO A 304 -0.56 -16.05 12.44
N ASP A 305 0.57 -15.48 12.86
CA ASP A 305 0.91 -15.10 14.23
C ASP A 305 0.05 -13.96 14.78
N VAL A 306 -0.38 -13.02 13.94
CA VAL A 306 -1.17 -11.86 14.39
C VAL A 306 -2.67 -12.12 14.40
N LEU A 307 -3.12 -13.28 13.91
CA LEU A 307 -4.54 -13.60 13.80
C LEU A 307 -5.16 -13.90 15.16
N ASP A 308 -6.42 -13.50 15.34
CA ASP A 308 -7.21 -13.84 16.51
C ASP A 308 -7.38 -15.37 16.59
N PRO A 309 -6.96 -16.03 17.69
CA PRO A 309 -7.14 -17.47 17.90
C PRO A 309 -8.60 -17.93 17.75
N ALA A 310 -9.59 -17.04 17.94
CA ALA A 310 -10.99 -17.32 17.71
C ALA A 310 -11.27 -17.75 16.27
N LEU A 311 -10.59 -17.19 15.26
CA LEU A 311 -10.74 -17.58 13.86
C LEU A 311 -10.27 -19.02 13.61
N LEU A 312 -9.33 -19.49 14.41
CA LEU A 312 -8.63 -20.76 14.23
C LEU A 312 -9.25 -21.91 15.04
N ARG A 313 -10.40 -21.68 15.68
CA ARG A 313 -11.11 -22.71 16.45
C ARG A 313 -11.82 -23.69 15.51
N PRO A 314 -12.00 -24.97 15.91
CA PRO A 314 -12.75 -25.94 15.12
C PRO A 314 -14.15 -25.44 14.76
N GLY A 315 -14.56 -25.65 13.51
CA GLY A 315 -15.81 -25.11 12.95
C GLY A 315 -15.67 -23.73 12.28
N ARG A 316 -14.47 -23.13 12.29
CA ARG A 316 -14.14 -21.90 11.56
C ARG A 316 -13.07 -22.18 10.52
N PHE A 317 -11.85 -21.66 10.67
CA PHE A 317 -10.71 -22.13 9.89
C PHE A 317 -10.11 -23.37 10.53
N ASP A 318 -10.75 -24.50 10.27
CA ASP A 318 -10.38 -25.82 10.80
C ASP A 318 -9.23 -26.47 10.04
N ARG A 319 -9.01 -26.08 8.77
CA ARG A 319 -7.84 -26.50 7.98
C ARG A 319 -6.84 -25.37 7.81
N ARG A 320 -5.56 -25.67 8.02
CA ARG A 320 -4.45 -24.74 7.79
C ARG A 320 -3.49 -25.39 6.81
N VAL A 321 -3.42 -24.82 5.61
CA VAL A 321 -2.53 -25.32 4.55
C VAL A 321 -1.37 -24.34 4.43
N VAL A 322 -0.15 -24.85 4.63
CA VAL A 322 1.06 -24.06 4.49
C VAL A 322 1.48 -24.04 3.03
N VAL A 323 1.69 -22.84 2.49
CA VAL A 323 2.17 -22.58 1.14
C VAL A 323 3.59 -21.99 1.25
N PRO A 324 4.62 -22.85 1.32
CA PRO A 324 5.99 -22.41 1.51
C PRO A 324 6.54 -21.69 0.28
N ARG A 325 7.77 -21.18 0.39
CA ARG A 325 8.53 -20.79 -0.80
C ARG A 325 8.89 -22.04 -1.61
N PRO A 326 8.90 -21.96 -2.95
CA PRO A 326 9.23 -23.11 -3.79
C PRO A 326 10.69 -23.55 -3.63
N ASP A 327 10.90 -24.85 -3.65
CA ASP A 327 12.20 -25.52 -3.78
C ASP A 327 12.76 -25.40 -5.21
N VAL A 328 13.98 -25.89 -5.47
CA VAL A 328 14.61 -25.84 -6.81
C VAL A 328 13.68 -26.41 -7.90
N ASN A 329 13.04 -27.56 -7.65
CA ASN A 329 12.16 -28.20 -8.62
C ASN A 329 10.86 -27.42 -8.79
N GLY A 330 10.30 -26.89 -7.70
CA GLY A 330 9.16 -26.01 -7.72
C GLY A 330 9.42 -24.72 -8.49
N ARG A 331 10.60 -24.10 -8.31
CA ARG A 331 11.03 -22.93 -9.08
C ARG A 331 11.13 -23.24 -10.57
N LEU A 332 11.71 -24.40 -10.92
CA LEU A 332 11.75 -24.87 -12.31
C LEU A 332 10.33 -25.04 -12.89
N GLY A 333 9.42 -25.68 -12.15
CA GLY A 333 8.03 -25.84 -12.56
C GLY A 333 7.30 -24.51 -12.75
N ILE A 334 7.52 -23.54 -11.85
CA ILE A 334 6.96 -22.19 -11.96
C ILE A 334 7.51 -21.47 -13.20
N LEU A 335 8.83 -21.52 -13.43
CA LEU A 335 9.44 -20.96 -14.64
C LEU A 335 8.86 -21.59 -15.91
N GLN A 336 8.66 -22.90 -15.95
CA GLN A 336 8.02 -23.59 -17.07
C GLN A 336 6.57 -23.12 -17.30
N VAL A 337 5.78 -22.91 -16.24
CA VAL A 337 4.42 -22.38 -16.38
C VAL A 337 4.41 -20.97 -16.96
N HIS A 338 5.30 -20.09 -16.48
CA HIS A 338 5.35 -18.70 -16.93
C HIS A 338 5.97 -18.54 -18.33
N THR A 339 6.87 -19.42 -18.72
CA THR A 339 7.52 -19.39 -20.04
C THR A 339 6.67 -19.99 -21.17
N LYS A 340 5.61 -20.74 -20.88
CA LYS A 340 4.68 -21.29 -21.92
C LYS A 340 4.14 -20.26 -22.91
N LYS A 341 4.07 -18.98 -22.53
CA LYS A 341 3.57 -17.89 -23.38
C LYS A 341 4.68 -17.04 -24.01
N VAL A 342 5.93 -17.35 -23.71
CA VAL A 342 7.11 -16.59 -24.14
C VAL A 342 7.88 -17.41 -25.16
N PRO A 343 8.21 -16.87 -26.36
CA PRO A 343 9.04 -17.57 -27.31
C PRO A 343 10.47 -17.70 -26.76
N LEU A 344 10.90 -18.92 -26.48
CA LEU A 344 12.25 -19.23 -26.00
C LEU A 344 13.14 -19.72 -27.15
N SER A 345 14.42 -19.43 -27.06
CA SER A 345 15.47 -20.01 -27.90
C SER A 345 15.97 -21.35 -27.31
N GLU A 346 16.61 -22.18 -28.14
CA GLU A 346 17.06 -23.54 -27.75
C GLU A 346 18.20 -23.54 -26.71
N ASP A 347 18.88 -22.41 -26.53
CA ASP A 347 19.98 -22.23 -25.56
C ASP A 347 19.50 -22.01 -24.11
N VAL A 348 18.19 -21.85 -23.89
CA VAL A 348 17.65 -21.51 -22.56
C VAL A 348 17.53 -22.76 -21.67
N ASP A 349 18.37 -22.83 -20.64
CA ASP A 349 18.26 -23.80 -19.56
C ASP A 349 17.64 -23.18 -18.30
N LEU A 350 16.35 -23.42 -18.10
CA LEU A 350 15.61 -22.92 -16.93
C LEU A 350 16.10 -23.53 -15.60
N SER A 351 16.81 -24.67 -15.63
CA SER A 351 17.35 -25.29 -14.41
C SER A 351 18.45 -24.44 -13.77
N VAL A 352 19.27 -23.77 -14.59
CA VAL A 352 20.31 -22.85 -14.13
C VAL A 352 19.68 -21.64 -13.46
N ILE A 353 18.62 -21.08 -14.06
CA ILE A 353 17.88 -19.96 -13.47
C ILE A 353 17.22 -20.37 -12.15
N ALA A 354 16.60 -21.56 -12.08
CA ALA A 354 15.98 -22.06 -10.86
C ALA A 354 16.98 -22.21 -9.70
N ARG A 355 18.21 -22.69 -9.97
CA ARG A 355 19.29 -22.75 -8.97
C ARG A 355 19.80 -21.35 -8.60
N GLY A 356 19.81 -20.41 -9.54
CA GLY A 356 20.25 -19.02 -9.33
C GLY A 356 19.26 -18.06 -8.71
N THR A 357 18.08 -18.55 -8.36
CA THR A 357 17.04 -17.77 -7.67
C THR A 357 16.66 -18.39 -6.32
N PRO A 358 17.62 -18.69 -5.41
CA PRO A 358 17.29 -19.30 -4.13
C PRO A 358 16.41 -18.35 -3.31
N GLY A 359 15.36 -18.92 -2.70
CA GLY A 359 14.43 -18.16 -1.86
C GLY A 359 13.47 -17.23 -2.62
N PHE A 360 13.46 -17.22 -3.95
CA PHE A 360 12.49 -16.45 -4.74
C PHE A 360 11.09 -17.04 -4.58
N SER A 361 10.10 -16.15 -4.50
CA SER A 361 8.69 -16.54 -4.55
C SER A 361 8.23 -16.78 -6.00
N GLY A 362 7.06 -17.39 -6.19
CA GLY A 362 6.50 -17.58 -7.52
C GLY A 362 6.25 -16.26 -8.27
N ALA A 363 5.88 -15.21 -7.54
CA ALA A 363 5.75 -13.85 -8.09
C ALA A 363 7.09 -13.28 -8.56
N ASP A 364 8.17 -13.51 -7.82
CA ASP A 364 9.51 -13.04 -8.21
C ASP A 364 9.98 -13.74 -9.48
N LEU A 365 9.75 -15.06 -9.59
CA LEU A 365 10.06 -15.83 -10.80
C LEU A 365 9.23 -15.39 -12.01
N ALA A 366 7.94 -15.11 -11.81
CA ALA A 366 7.09 -14.53 -12.85
C ALA A 366 7.65 -13.18 -13.33
N ASN A 367 8.19 -12.38 -12.41
CA ASN A 367 8.83 -11.12 -12.74
C ASN A 367 10.15 -11.31 -13.51
N VAL A 368 10.98 -12.29 -13.15
CA VAL A 368 12.21 -12.64 -13.91
C VAL A 368 11.87 -12.99 -15.37
N VAL A 369 10.86 -13.84 -15.60
CA VAL A 369 10.42 -14.21 -16.95
C VAL A 369 9.94 -12.98 -17.73
N ASN A 370 9.15 -12.11 -17.08
CA ASN A 370 8.66 -10.88 -17.71
C ASN A 370 9.80 -9.91 -18.06
N GLU A 371 10.75 -9.73 -17.16
CA GLU A 371 11.93 -8.90 -17.39
C GLU A 371 12.81 -9.45 -18.52
N ALA A 372 13.00 -10.77 -18.59
CA ALA A 372 13.74 -11.41 -19.70
C ALA A 372 13.06 -11.13 -21.05
N ALA A 373 11.73 -11.23 -21.11
CA ALA A 373 10.96 -10.89 -22.31
C ALA A 373 11.09 -9.40 -22.68
N LEU A 374 11.08 -8.49 -21.69
CA LEU A 374 11.27 -7.05 -21.92
C LEU A 374 12.68 -6.73 -22.41
N VAL A 375 13.71 -7.40 -21.90
CA VAL A 375 15.10 -7.23 -22.37
C VAL A 375 15.22 -7.72 -23.81
N GLY A 376 14.72 -8.92 -24.12
CA GLY A 376 14.72 -9.45 -25.49
C GLY A 376 13.97 -8.56 -26.48
N ALA A 377 12.79 -8.05 -26.07
CA ALA A 377 11.99 -7.12 -26.87
C ALA A 377 12.70 -5.78 -27.11
N ARG A 378 13.38 -5.22 -26.08
CA ARG A 378 14.17 -3.98 -26.21
C ARG A 378 15.31 -4.13 -27.22
N GLN A 379 15.87 -5.34 -27.34
CA GLN A 379 16.92 -5.66 -28.30
C GLN A 379 16.38 -6.08 -29.68
N GLY A 380 15.06 -6.00 -29.90
CA GLY A 380 14.44 -6.36 -31.17
C GLY A 380 14.48 -7.85 -31.50
N ARG A 381 14.70 -8.73 -30.50
CA ARG A 381 14.77 -10.18 -30.71
C ARG A 381 13.37 -10.80 -30.81
N LYS A 382 13.26 -11.86 -31.61
CA LYS A 382 12.02 -12.63 -31.78
C LYS A 382 11.81 -13.71 -30.71
N ALA A 383 12.89 -14.16 -30.08
CA ALA A 383 12.90 -15.15 -29.02
C ALA A 383 13.84 -14.70 -27.90
N VAL A 384 13.53 -15.10 -26.67
CA VAL A 384 14.32 -14.81 -25.47
C VAL A 384 15.45 -15.84 -25.36
N ILE A 385 16.68 -15.37 -25.19
CA ILE A 385 17.89 -16.21 -25.06
C ILE A 385 18.31 -16.34 -23.59
N MET A 386 19.27 -17.22 -23.29
CA MET A 386 19.72 -17.44 -21.90
C MET A 386 20.29 -16.18 -21.24
N ASP A 387 21.02 -15.37 -22.03
CA ASP A 387 21.59 -14.09 -21.58
C ASP A 387 20.53 -13.07 -21.11
N ASP A 388 19.34 -13.10 -21.72
CA ASP A 388 18.22 -12.24 -21.31
C ASP A 388 17.68 -12.67 -19.94
N PHE A 389 17.64 -13.97 -19.67
CA PHE A 389 17.27 -14.51 -18.35
C PHE A 389 18.31 -14.20 -17.28
N GLU A 390 19.60 -14.35 -17.58
CA GLU A 390 20.68 -13.98 -16.67
C GLU A 390 20.64 -12.49 -16.34
N THR A 391 20.48 -11.63 -17.37
CA THR A 391 20.34 -10.18 -17.18
C THR A 391 19.09 -9.82 -16.36
N ALA A 392 17.96 -10.49 -16.61
CA ALA A 392 16.72 -10.27 -15.87
C ALA A 392 16.84 -10.71 -14.41
N LYS A 393 17.43 -11.87 -14.17
CA LYS A 393 17.74 -12.38 -12.82
C LYS A 393 18.62 -11.40 -12.06
N ASP A 394 19.73 -10.95 -12.67
CA ASP A 394 20.64 -9.97 -12.07
C ASP A 394 19.91 -8.65 -11.75
N LYS A 395 19.01 -8.20 -12.64
CA LYS A 395 18.19 -7.01 -12.41
C LYS A 395 17.20 -7.17 -11.25
N VAL A 396 16.55 -8.33 -11.13
CA VAL A 396 15.57 -8.58 -10.05
C VAL A 396 16.28 -8.76 -8.70
N LEU A 397 17.45 -9.41 -8.69
CA LEU A 397 18.22 -9.66 -7.47
C LEU A 397 18.95 -8.41 -6.96
N MET A 398 19.62 -7.68 -7.85
CA MET A 398 20.57 -6.62 -7.49
C MET A 398 20.11 -5.22 -7.89
N GLY A 399 19.02 -5.11 -8.67
CA GLY A 399 18.57 -3.85 -9.24
C GLY A 399 19.21 -3.52 -10.59
N VAL A 400 18.89 -2.32 -11.08
CA VAL A 400 19.33 -1.89 -12.42
C VAL A 400 20.84 -1.63 -12.48
N GLU A 401 21.42 -1.93 -13.64
CA GLU A 401 22.80 -1.62 -13.98
C GLU A 401 23.02 -0.10 -14.07
N ARG A 402 24.05 0.41 -13.38
CA ARG A 402 24.34 1.85 -13.29
C ARG A 402 25.31 2.29 -14.39
N ARG A 403 24.85 2.31 -15.64
CA ARG A 403 25.66 2.72 -16.81
C ARG A 403 26.21 4.15 -16.73
N SER A 404 25.56 5.04 -15.98
CA SER A 404 26.00 6.42 -15.79
C SER A 404 27.09 6.59 -14.74
N LEU A 405 27.36 5.56 -13.92
CA LEU A 405 28.41 5.61 -12.91
C LEU A 405 29.75 5.30 -13.58
N VAL A 406 30.55 6.33 -13.79
CA VAL A 406 31.92 6.18 -14.28
C VAL A 406 32.82 5.97 -13.06
N LEU A 407 33.29 4.74 -12.88
CA LEU A 407 34.27 4.40 -11.85
C LEU A 407 35.67 4.78 -12.35
N SER A 408 36.51 5.31 -11.46
CA SER A 408 37.92 5.49 -11.73
C SER A 408 38.62 4.14 -11.94
N GLU A 409 39.73 4.12 -12.67
CA GLU A 409 40.52 2.88 -12.88
C GLU A 409 41.03 2.29 -11.56
N GLU A 410 41.29 3.13 -10.56
CA GLU A 410 41.66 2.69 -9.22
C GLU A 410 40.49 2.00 -8.49
N GLU A 411 39.28 2.58 -8.55
CA GLU A 411 38.08 1.96 -7.97
C GLU A 411 37.73 0.64 -8.68
N LYS A 412 37.81 0.60 -10.01
CA LYS A 412 37.62 -0.65 -10.78
C LYS A 412 38.64 -1.70 -10.38
N ARG A 413 39.91 -1.31 -10.22
CA ARG A 413 40.97 -2.21 -9.74
C ARG A 413 40.67 -2.72 -8.34
N ASN A 414 40.26 -1.86 -7.42
CA ASN A 414 39.86 -2.27 -6.07
C ASN A 414 38.74 -3.31 -6.13
N THR A 415 37.68 -3.06 -6.89
CA THR A 415 36.58 -4.02 -7.05
C THR A 415 37.03 -5.32 -7.71
N ALA A 416 37.91 -5.28 -8.72
CA ALA A 416 38.40 -6.50 -9.39
C ALA A 416 39.20 -7.41 -8.44
N TYR A 417 40.08 -6.84 -7.60
CA TYR A 417 40.80 -7.62 -6.60
C TYR A 417 39.88 -8.11 -5.47
N HIS A 418 38.93 -7.28 -5.04
CA HIS A 418 37.93 -7.64 -4.03
C HIS A 418 37.09 -8.84 -4.48
N GLU A 419 36.45 -8.75 -5.65
CA GLU A 419 35.64 -9.85 -6.20
C GLU A 419 36.48 -11.07 -6.56
N GLY A 420 37.68 -10.85 -7.10
CA GLY A 420 38.65 -11.93 -7.33
C GLY A 420 39.00 -12.68 -6.05
N GLY A 421 39.08 -11.97 -4.91
CA GLY A 421 39.35 -12.55 -3.59
C GLY A 421 38.27 -13.52 -3.14
N HIS A 422 37.00 -13.10 -3.23
CA HIS A 422 35.86 -13.98 -2.96
C HIS A 422 35.86 -15.20 -3.88
N ALA A 423 36.06 -14.99 -5.19
CA ALA A 423 36.06 -16.04 -6.18
C ALA A 423 37.18 -17.07 -5.94
N LEU A 424 38.40 -16.62 -5.67
CA LEU A 424 39.52 -17.53 -5.44
C LEU A 424 39.31 -18.37 -4.18
N VAL A 425 38.95 -17.75 -3.06
CA VAL A 425 38.70 -18.48 -1.80
C VAL A 425 37.57 -19.51 -1.98
N ALA A 426 36.49 -19.13 -2.66
CA ALA A 426 35.39 -20.06 -2.96
C ALA A 426 35.83 -21.23 -3.84
N SER A 427 36.72 -21.01 -4.80
CA SER A 427 37.19 -22.08 -5.70
C SER A 427 38.12 -23.09 -5.01
N LEU A 428 38.83 -22.68 -3.96
CA LEU A 428 39.82 -23.51 -3.26
C LEU A 428 39.21 -24.33 -2.12
N LEU A 429 38.09 -23.89 -1.55
CA LEU A 429 37.47 -24.58 -0.41
C LEU A 429 36.48 -25.67 -0.88
N PRO A 430 36.63 -26.93 -0.42
CA PRO A 430 35.84 -28.05 -0.93
C PRO A 430 34.35 -27.99 -0.57
N ASN A 431 34.00 -27.29 0.51
CA ASN A 431 32.63 -27.15 1.01
C ASN A 431 31.93 -25.87 0.50
N ALA A 432 32.61 -25.06 -0.32
CA ALA A 432 32.02 -23.85 -0.88
C ALA A 432 31.04 -24.19 -2.01
N ASP A 433 30.03 -23.35 -2.18
CA ASP A 433 29.12 -23.50 -3.31
C ASP A 433 29.84 -23.16 -4.63
N PRO A 434 29.56 -23.89 -5.73
CA PRO A 434 30.19 -23.63 -7.02
C PRO A 434 30.00 -22.19 -7.49
N LEU A 435 31.08 -21.59 -8.00
CA LEU A 435 31.01 -20.29 -8.66
C LEU A 435 30.21 -20.38 -9.95
N HIS A 436 29.43 -19.34 -10.21
CA HIS A 436 28.66 -19.17 -11.45
C HIS A 436 29.17 -18.00 -12.28
N LYS A 437 29.32 -16.85 -11.64
CA LYS A 437 29.68 -15.59 -12.32
C LYS A 437 30.35 -14.63 -11.36
N VAL A 438 31.33 -13.89 -11.85
CA VAL A 438 31.95 -12.77 -11.14
C VAL A 438 31.88 -11.55 -12.04
N THR A 439 31.44 -10.41 -11.51
CA THR A 439 31.30 -9.18 -12.28
C THR A 439 31.73 -7.96 -11.48
N ILE A 440 32.40 -7.01 -12.14
CA ILE A 440 32.75 -5.69 -11.57
C ILE A 440 31.85 -4.57 -12.11
N ILE A 441 30.72 -4.94 -12.72
CA ILE A 441 29.75 -3.98 -13.25
C ILE A 441 28.82 -3.54 -12.11
N PRO A 442 28.72 -2.23 -11.82
CA PRO A 442 27.93 -1.74 -10.70
C PRO A 442 26.43 -1.95 -10.92
N ARG A 443 25.77 -2.61 -9.96
CA ARG A 443 24.31 -2.89 -9.95
C ARG A 443 23.70 -2.52 -8.61
N GLY A 444 22.62 -1.74 -8.65
CA GLY A 444 21.94 -1.26 -7.44
C GLY A 444 22.90 -0.59 -6.45
N MET A 445 23.06 -1.19 -5.27
CA MET A 445 24.00 -0.70 -4.23
C MET A 445 25.41 -1.31 -4.35
N ALA A 446 25.58 -2.42 -5.06
CA ALA A 446 26.86 -3.11 -5.22
C ALA A 446 27.71 -2.49 -6.35
N LEU A 447 29.04 -2.57 -6.20
CA LEU A 447 30.03 -2.16 -7.21
C LEU A 447 30.54 -3.36 -8.03
N GLY A 448 30.63 -4.52 -7.41
CA GLY A 448 30.86 -5.82 -8.04
C GLY A 448 30.11 -6.90 -7.25
N VAL A 449 30.00 -8.10 -7.82
CA VAL A 449 29.44 -9.27 -7.13
C VAL A 449 30.07 -10.57 -7.62
N THR A 450 30.36 -11.44 -6.67
CA THR A 450 30.72 -12.85 -6.85
C THR A 450 29.51 -13.74 -6.55
N MET A 451 28.97 -14.38 -7.59
CA MET A 451 27.78 -15.22 -7.49
C MET A 451 28.14 -16.70 -7.37
N GLN A 452 27.69 -17.33 -6.29
CA GLN A 452 27.72 -18.78 -6.09
C GLN A 452 26.33 -19.38 -6.34
N LEU A 453 26.30 -20.58 -6.90
CA LEU A 453 25.08 -21.35 -7.11
C LEU A 453 25.11 -22.62 -6.26
N PRO A 454 24.29 -22.70 -5.20
CA PRO A 454 24.09 -23.95 -4.48
C PRO A 454 23.60 -25.05 -5.44
N VAL A 455 24.14 -26.26 -5.27
CA VAL A 455 23.69 -27.44 -6.04
C VAL A 455 22.29 -27.85 -5.59
N ASP A 456 22.05 -27.81 -4.28
CA ASP A 456 20.79 -28.18 -3.63
C ASP A 456 20.38 -27.13 -2.59
N ASP A 457 19.08 -26.94 -2.39
CA ASP A 457 18.54 -26.15 -1.29
C ASP A 457 18.73 -26.93 0.03
N LYS A 458 19.85 -26.68 0.75
CA LYS A 458 20.14 -27.35 2.02
C LYS A 458 19.23 -26.82 3.14
N HIS A 459 18.60 -27.72 3.90
CA HIS A 459 17.81 -27.38 5.09
C HIS A 459 18.63 -27.36 6.38
N THR A 460 19.79 -28.02 6.38
CA THR A 460 20.72 -28.06 7.51
C THR A 460 22.13 -27.73 7.02
N TYR A 461 22.85 -26.95 7.82
CA TYR A 461 24.21 -26.52 7.51
C TYR A 461 25.17 -27.08 8.54
N THR A 462 26.28 -27.66 8.07
CA THR A 462 27.36 -28.13 8.94
C THR A 462 28.21 -26.93 9.38
N LYS A 463 28.88 -27.06 10.53
CA LYS A 463 29.81 -26.05 11.02
C LYS A 463 30.89 -25.73 9.97
N ASP A 464 31.47 -26.75 9.34
CA ASP A 464 32.51 -26.59 8.31
C ASP A 464 32.04 -25.81 7.08
N TYR A 465 30.76 -25.97 6.70
CA TYR A 465 30.15 -25.19 5.62
C TYR A 465 30.03 -23.72 6.01
N LEU A 466 29.56 -23.43 7.22
CA LEU A 466 29.43 -22.05 7.72
C LEU A 466 30.79 -21.37 7.87
N GLU A 467 31.80 -22.07 8.39
CA GLU A 467 33.19 -21.58 8.45
C GLU A 467 33.78 -21.33 7.06
N THR A 468 33.40 -22.14 6.06
CA THR A 468 33.77 -21.92 4.66
C THR A 468 33.13 -20.65 4.10
N GLN A 469 31.85 -20.44 4.35
CA GLN A 469 31.15 -19.22 3.94
C GLN A 469 31.73 -17.96 4.59
N LEU A 470 32.07 -18.03 5.89
CA LEU A 470 32.78 -16.95 6.58
C LEU A 470 34.14 -16.64 5.93
N ALA A 471 34.92 -17.67 5.58
CA ALA A 471 36.19 -17.48 4.91
C ALA A 471 36.03 -16.82 3.52
N VAL A 472 35.00 -17.20 2.77
CA VAL A 472 34.67 -16.56 1.49
C VAL A 472 34.31 -15.09 1.70
N MET A 473 33.46 -14.76 2.69
CA MET A 473 33.07 -13.36 2.99
C MET A 473 34.28 -12.49 3.37
N MET A 474 35.29 -13.04 4.03
CA MET A 474 36.52 -12.31 4.36
C MET A 474 37.48 -12.15 3.16
N GLY A 475 37.29 -12.94 2.09
CA GLY A 475 38.18 -12.98 0.92
C GLY A 475 38.36 -11.61 0.24
N GLY A 476 37.29 -10.84 0.08
CA GLY A 476 37.35 -9.52 -0.56
C GLY A 476 38.19 -8.51 0.22
N ARG A 477 37.94 -8.38 1.55
CA ARG A 477 38.75 -7.52 2.43
C ARG A 477 40.23 -7.90 2.41
N VAL A 478 40.53 -9.19 2.56
CA VAL A 478 41.90 -9.69 2.60
C VAL A 478 42.62 -9.43 1.26
N ALA A 479 41.93 -9.57 0.13
CA ALA A 479 42.51 -9.31 -1.18
C ALA A 479 42.90 -7.82 -1.35
N GLU A 480 42.07 -6.89 -0.87
CA GLU A 480 42.42 -5.46 -0.85
C GLU A 480 43.69 -5.20 -0.03
N GLU A 481 43.78 -5.77 1.18
CA GLU A 481 44.93 -5.55 2.06
C GLU A 481 46.22 -6.15 1.48
N LEU A 482 46.17 -7.37 0.95
CA LEU A 482 47.37 -8.07 0.48
C LEU A 482 47.94 -7.52 -0.83
N PHE A 483 47.09 -7.02 -1.73
CA PHE A 483 47.50 -6.62 -3.08
C PHE A 483 47.51 -5.10 -3.29
N LEU A 484 46.64 -4.38 -2.58
CA LEU A 484 46.46 -2.94 -2.77
C LEU A 484 46.97 -2.13 -1.56
N ASN A 485 47.29 -2.80 -0.45
CA ASN A 485 47.83 -2.19 0.78
C ASN A 485 46.94 -1.09 1.39
N HIS A 486 45.63 -1.16 1.16
CA HIS A 486 44.65 -0.24 1.74
C HIS A 486 43.32 -0.95 2.00
N GLN A 487 42.46 -0.33 2.81
CA GLN A 487 41.14 -0.83 3.16
C GLN A 487 40.08 0.09 2.58
N THR A 488 39.10 -0.47 1.88
CA THR A 488 37.95 0.29 1.36
C THR A 488 36.71 0.16 2.24
N THR A 489 35.69 0.98 2.00
CA THR A 489 34.36 0.81 2.60
C THR A 489 33.52 -0.27 1.91
N GLY A 490 33.99 -0.84 0.80
CA GLY A 490 33.27 -1.83 -0.01
C GLY A 490 32.95 -3.12 0.73
N ALA A 491 33.86 -3.58 1.62
CA ALA A 491 33.68 -4.80 2.40
C ALA A 491 32.67 -4.68 3.57
N GLY A 492 31.98 -3.55 3.72
CA GLY A 492 31.08 -3.30 4.85
C GLY A 492 29.96 -4.34 4.97
N ASN A 493 29.33 -4.67 3.84
CA ASN A 493 28.26 -5.67 3.78
C ASN A 493 28.78 -7.09 4.11
N ASP A 494 29.99 -7.47 3.65
CA ASP A 494 30.54 -8.80 3.92
C ASP A 494 30.91 -8.97 5.40
N ILE A 495 31.41 -7.89 6.03
CA ILE A 495 31.72 -7.87 7.46
C ILE A 495 30.43 -7.96 8.29
N GLU A 496 29.38 -7.23 7.91
CA GLU A 496 28.07 -7.29 8.56
C GLU A 496 27.49 -8.72 8.48
N GLN A 497 27.44 -9.29 7.28
CA GLN A 497 26.93 -10.65 7.07
C GLN A 497 27.76 -11.72 7.79
N ALA A 498 29.08 -11.61 7.78
CA ALA A 498 29.95 -12.53 8.51
C ALA A 498 29.77 -12.44 10.02
N THR A 499 29.62 -11.22 10.55
CA THR A 499 29.38 -10.98 11.98
C THR A 499 28.03 -11.56 12.40
N ASP A 500 26.98 -11.33 11.61
CA ASP A 500 25.65 -11.88 11.86
C ASP A 500 25.64 -13.41 11.80
N LEU A 501 26.32 -14.00 10.81
CA LEU A 501 26.42 -15.45 10.67
C LEU A 501 27.15 -16.07 11.87
N ALA A 502 28.30 -15.49 12.26
CA ALA A 502 29.04 -15.92 13.43
C ALA A 502 28.21 -15.75 14.73
N ARG A 503 27.45 -14.66 14.86
CA ARG A 503 26.53 -14.47 15.98
C ARG A 503 25.43 -15.54 16.01
N ARG A 504 24.85 -15.93 14.88
CA ARG A 504 23.85 -17.04 14.83
C ARG A 504 24.46 -18.39 15.17
N MET A 505 25.69 -18.65 14.72
CA MET A 505 26.45 -19.86 15.10
C MET A 505 26.61 -19.96 16.62
N VAL A 506 26.87 -18.84 17.29
CA VAL A 506 27.06 -18.79 18.75
C VAL A 506 25.72 -18.80 19.50
N CYS A 507 24.79 -17.92 19.13
CA CYS A 507 23.56 -17.64 19.88
C CYS A 507 22.38 -18.56 19.54
N GLU A 508 22.23 -18.98 18.28
CA GLU A 508 21.04 -19.72 17.82
C GLU A 508 21.32 -21.22 17.63
N TRP A 509 22.50 -21.57 17.12
CA TRP A 509 22.82 -22.96 16.75
C TRP A 509 23.77 -23.67 17.71
N GLY A 510 24.31 -22.98 18.72
CA GLY A 510 25.16 -23.58 19.76
C GLY A 510 26.46 -24.21 19.22
N MET A 511 27.04 -23.64 18.16
CA MET A 511 28.25 -24.14 17.47
C MET A 511 29.58 -23.59 18.05
N SER A 512 29.53 -23.07 19.27
CA SER A 512 30.66 -22.43 19.97
C SER A 512 31.02 -23.17 21.26
N GLU A 513 32.11 -22.74 21.91
CA GLU A 513 32.54 -23.29 23.20
C GLU A 513 31.55 -22.99 24.35
N LEU A 514 30.57 -22.11 24.13
CA LEU A 514 29.47 -21.85 25.08
C LEU A 514 28.46 -23.01 25.17
N GLY A 515 28.60 -24.02 24.31
CA GLY A 515 27.78 -25.22 24.31
C GLY A 515 26.48 -25.10 23.52
N PRO A 516 25.67 -26.18 23.49
CA PRO A 516 24.46 -26.29 22.69
C PRO A 516 23.26 -25.61 23.37
N MET A 517 23.37 -24.29 23.63
CA MET A 517 22.32 -23.47 24.24
C MET A 517 21.94 -22.31 23.32
N THR A 518 20.67 -21.89 23.39
CA THR A 518 20.18 -20.71 22.68
C THR A 518 20.24 -19.48 23.58
N PHE A 519 20.89 -18.42 23.12
CA PHE A 519 21.04 -17.15 23.84
C PHE A 519 20.21 -16.05 23.20
N GLY A 520 19.33 -15.42 24.00
CA GLY A 520 18.44 -14.36 23.54
C GLY A 520 17.27 -14.92 22.75
N LYS A 521 16.13 -15.14 23.42
CA LYS A 521 14.92 -15.51 22.68
C LYS A 521 14.50 -14.32 21.83
N LYS A 522 14.26 -14.55 20.54
CA LYS A 522 13.48 -13.63 19.72
C LYS A 522 12.01 -13.72 20.17
N GLU A 523 11.69 -13.24 21.36
CA GLU A 523 10.34 -12.75 21.58
C GLU A 523 10.23 -11.46 20.77
N GLU A 524 9.88 -11.60 19.49
CA GLU A 524 9.40 -10.49 18.68
C GLU A 524 8.07 -10.00 19.29
N GLN A 525 8.13 -9.30 20.42
CA GLN A 525 7.00 -8.51 20.90
C GLN A 525 6.90 -7.27 20.01
N ILE A 526 6.26 -7.46 18.86
CA ILE A 526 6.06 -6.47 17.76
C ILE A 526 5.20 -5.27 18.21
N PHE A 527 4.77 -5.23 19.48
CA PHE A 527 3.82 -4.23 19.98
C PHE A 527 4.49 -2.93 20.45
N LEU A 528 5.74 -2.97 20.92
CA LEU A 528 6.55 -1.76 21.07
C LEU A 528 7.50 -1.67 19.87
N GLY A 529 7.66 -0.47 19.32
CA GLY A 529 8.56 -0.22 18.19
C GLY A 529 9.90 -0.93 18.36
N ARG A 530 10.44 -1.43 17.24
CA ARG A 530 11.66 -2.26 17.11
C ARG A 530 12.92 -1.79 17.86
N GLU A 531 12.89 -0.64 18.53
CA GLU A 531 14.06 0.06 19.04
C GLU A 531 14.12 0.22 20.56
N ILE A 532 13.09 -0.13 21.35
CA ILE A 532 13.06 0.32 22.77
C ILE A 532 13.62 -0.66 23.81
N ALA A 533 13.60 -1.98 23.61
CA ALA A 533 14.41 -2.90 24.42
C ALA A 533 14.32 -4.33 23.87
N GLN A 534 15.37 -4.83 23.22
CA GLN A 534 15.60 -6.27 23.27
C GLN A 534 15.99 -6.60 24.71
N HIS A 535 15.06 -7.16 25.49
CA HIS A 535 15.43 -7.76 26.77
C HIS A 535 16.41 -8.89 26.47
N ARG A 536 17.69 -8.69 26.80
CA ARG A 536 18.70 -9.76 26.73
C ARG A 536 18.38 -10.75 27.83
N ASP A 537 18.03 -11.98 27.46
CA ASP A 537 17.73 -13.07 28.41
C ASP A 537 18.99 -13.67 29.08
N TYR A 538 20.12 -12.96 29.06
CA TYR A 538 21.41 -13.43 29.55
C TYR A 538 22.21 -12.31 30.23
N SER A 539 23.12 -12.70 31.13
CA SER A 539 23.95 -11.76 31.89
C SER A 539 24.97 -11.03 31.01
N GLU A 540 25.47 -9.88 31.49
CA GLU A 540 26.56 -9.16 30.81
C GLU A 540 27.83 -10.00 30.67
N ASP A 541 28.17 -10.85 31.64
CA ASP A 541 29.29 -11.79 31.51
C ASP A 541 29.09 -12.74 30.31
N THR A 542 27.87 -13.22 30.10
CA THR A 542 27.54 -14.07 28.94
C THR A 542 27.63 -13.27 27.65
N ALA A 543 27.18 -12.02 27.63
CA ALA A 543 27.29 -11.14 26.47
C ALA A 543 28.76 -10.94 26.04
N ILE A 544 29.65 -10.67 27.00
CA ILE A 544 31.09 -10.53 26.75
C ILE A 544 31.69 -11.82 26.17
N ARG A 545 31.28 -12.98 26.67
CA ARG A 545 31.74 -14.27 26.15
C ARG A 545 31.23 -14.54 24.73
N ILE A 546 29.97 -14.19 24.43
CA ILE A 546 29.40 -14.28 23.08
C ILE A 546 30.22 -13.43 22.12
N ASP A 547 30.48 -12.17 22.45
CA ASP A 547 31.21 -11.25 21.57
C ASP A 547 32.66 -11.71 21.35
N ARG A 548 33.29 -12.32 22.37
CA ARG A 548 34.62 -12.93 22.23
C ARG A 548 34.60 -14.12 21.27
N GLU A 549 33.61 -15.01 21.37
CA GLU A 549 33.47 -16.16 20.48
C GLU A 549 33.16 -15.73 19.04
N VAL A 550 32.29 -14.73 18.85
CA VAL A 550 32.00 -14.15 17.53
C VAL A 550 33.28 -13.61 16.90
N ARG A 551 34.05 -12.78 17.63
CA ARG A 551 35.35 -12.28 17.17
C ARG A 551 36.29 -13.42 16.79
N ARG A 552 36.43 -14.43 17.66
CA ARG A 552 37.32 -15.58 17.40
C ARG A 552 36.96 -16.32 16.11
N ILE A 553 35.67 -16.54 15.86
CA ILE A 553 35.18 -17.21 14.65
C ILE A 553 35.51 -16.38 13.39
N VAL A 554 35.24 -15.08 13.43
CA VAL A 554 35.52 -14.17 12.30
C VAL A 554 37.02 -14.04 12.05
N ASP A 555 37.83 -13.88 13.10
CA ASP A 555 39.29 -13.77 12.99
C ASP A 555 39.91 -15.06 12.41
N ASN A 556 39.40 -16.23 12.80
CA ASN A 556 39.85 -17.51 12.22
C ASN A 556 39.53 -17.59 10.72
N ALA A 557 38.33 -17.16 10.31
CA ALA A 557 37.95 -17.09 8.91
C ALA A 557 38.83 -16.10 8.12
N TYR A 558 39.14 -14.95 8.72
CA TYR A 558 40.03 -13.94 8.17
C TYR A 558 41.45 -14.46 7.94
N GLN A 559 42.02 -15.16 8.93
CA GLN A 559 43.34 -15.77 8.85
C GLN A 559 43.38 -16.87 7.79
N LYS A 560 42.32 -17.70 7.71
CA LYS A 560 42.21 -18.74 6.69
C LYS A 560 42.18 -18.15 5.27
N ALA A 561 41.40 -17.08 5.06
CA ALA A 561 41.38 -16.37 3.79
C ALA A 561 42.75 -15.75 3.46
N THR A 562 43.42 -15.16 4.46
CA THR A 562 44.78 -14.59 4.34
C THR A 562 45.80 -15.62 3.90
N MET A 563 45.77 -16.81 4.50
CA MET A 563 46.65 -17.93 4.14
C MET A 563 46.43 -18.35 2.69
N LEU A 564 45.18 -18.64 2.31
CA LEU A 564 44.83 -19.10 0.96
C LEU A 564 45.23 -18.09 -0.12
N LEU A 565 44.88 -16.81 0.08
CA LEU A 565 45.18 -15.74 -0.88
C LEU A 565 46.68 -15.43 -0.95
N SER A 566 47.42 -15.60 0.15
CA SER A 566 48.88 -15.41 0.17
C SER A 566 49.63 -16.55 -0.52
N GLU A 567 49.15 -17.78 -0.42
CA GLU A 567 49.74 -18.93 -1.12
C GLU A 567 49.47 -18.88 -2.63
N HIS A 568 48.32 -18.35 -3.04
CA HIS A 568 47.84 -18.41 -4.44
C HIS A 568 47.85 -17.04 -5.12
N ARG A 569 48.86 -16.21 -4.81
CA ARG A 569 48.90 -14.81 -5.25
C ARG A 569 48.84 -14.62 -6.76
N ASP A 570 49.56 -15.45 -7.50
CA ASP A 570 49.63 -15.40 -8.95
C ASP A 570 48.28 -15.72 -9.61
N ILE A 571 47.45 -16.54 -8.97
CA ILE A 571 46.12 -16.88 -9.46
C ILE A 571 45.19 -15.68 -9.29
N LEU A 572 45.24 -15.02 -8.13
CA LEU A 572 44.40 -13.84 -7.88
C LEU A 572 44.73 -12.70 -8.85
N GLY A 573 46.01 -12.44 -9.11
CA GLY A 573 46.45 -11.44 -10.08
C GLY A 573 45.86 -11.69 -11.46
N ARG A 574 45.89 -12.94 -11.95
CA ARG A 574 45.31 -13.32 -13.25
C ARG A 574 43.79 -13.18 -13.28
N ILE A 575 43.09 -13.48 -12.19
CA ILE A 575 41.64 -13.28 -12.10
C ILE A 575 41.31 -11.78 -12.13
N ALA A 576 42.02 -10.96 -11.35
CA ALA A 576 41.78 -9.52 -11.31
C ALA A 576 42.08 -8.84 -12.66
N GLU A 577 43.17 -9.22 -13.34
CA GLU A 577 43.49 -8.72 -14.69
C GLU A 577 42.43 -9.11 -15.71
N ALA A 578 41.97 -10.37 -15.67
CA ALA A 578 40.89 -10.82 -16.54
C ALA A 578 39.56 -10.09 -16.26
N LEU A 579 39.25 -9.78 -14.99
CA LEU A 579 38.08 -8.97 -14.63
C LEU A 579 38.19 -7.54 -15.15
N LEU A 580 39.37 -6.93 -15.11
CA LEU A 580 39.60 -5.59 -15.66
C LEU A 580 39.46 -5.55 -17.19
N GLU A 581 39.82 -6.63 -17.88
CA GLU A 581 39.67 -6.72 -19.34
C GLU A 581 38.24 -7.02 -19.78
N ARG A 582 37.55 -7.95 -19.08
CA ARG A 582 36.25 -8.50 -19.53
C ARG A 582 35.03 -7.96 -18.79
N GLU A 583 35.24 -7.34 -17.63
CA GLU A 583 34.24 -6.90 -16.65
C GLU A 583 33.34 -8.01 -16.04
N VAL A 584 33.27 -9.17 -16.69
CA VAL A 584 32.49 -10.35 -16.31
C VAL A 584 33.30 -11.62 -16.62
N LEU A 585 33.34 -12.55 -15.67
CA LEU A 585 33.90 -13.89 -15.84
C LEU A 585 32.87 -14.95 -15.42
N ASP A 586 32.66 -15.94 -16.28
CA ASP A 586 31.80 -17.09 -15.98
C ASP A 586 32.57 -18.19 -15.24
N ALA A 587 31.83 -19.15 -14.68
CA ALA A 587 32.40 -20.31 -13.97
C ALA A 587 33.47 -21.08 -14.76
N GLN A 588 33.31 -21.16 -16.09
CA GLN A 588 34.26 -21.84 -16.97
C GLN A 588 35.56 -21.04 -17.09
N ASP A 589 35.45 -19.72 -17.29
CA ASP A 589 36.60 -18.81 -17.36
C ASP A 589 37.40 -18.85 -16.06
N LEU A 590 36.72 -18.82 -14.91
CA LEU A 590 37.36 -18.93 -13.60
C LEU A 590 38.10 -20.26 -13.43
N LYS A 591 37.52 -21.38 -13.86
CA LYS A 591 38.19 -22.69 -13.82
C LYS A 591 39.47 -22.73 -14.66
N LEU A 592 39.47 -22.10 -15.85
CA LEU A 592 40.65 -22.00 -16.71
C LEU A 592 41.74 -21.15 -16.04
N LEU A 593 41.35 -20.00 -15.47
CA LEU A 593 42.26 -19.12 -14.76
C LEU A 593 42.89 -19.80 -13.54
N VAL A 594 42.10 -20.49 -12.72
CA VAL A 594 42.62 -21.26 -11.58
C VAL A 594 43.63 -22.33 -12.02
N ARG A 595 43.42 -22.95 -13.19
CA ARG A 595 44.32 -24.00 -13.74
C ARG A 595 45.61 -23.47 -14.40
N GLY A 596 45.73 -22.18 -14.66
CA GLY A 596 46.89 -21.68 -15.42
C GLY A 596 46.65 -21.48 -16.91
N GLU A 597 45.44 -21.76 -17.42
CA GLU A 597 45.16 -21.80 -18.85
C GLU A 597 44.72 -20.43 -19.39
N PRO A 598 45.09 -20.07 -20.64
CA PRO A 598 44.68 -18.81 -21.24
C PRO A 598 43.19 -18.83 -21.58
N LEU A 599 42.52 -17.70 -21.37
CA LEU A 599 41.12 -17.56 -21.72
C LEU A 599 40.91 -17.51 -23.25
N PRO A 600 39.79 -18.04 -23.76
CA PRO A 600 39.45 -17.93 -25.18
C PRO A 600 39.31 -16.47 -25.59
N LYS A 601 39.67 -16.12 -26.83
CA LYS A 601 39.61 -14.72 -27.31
C LYS A 601 38.21 -14.15 -27.14
N LEU A 602 38.15 -12.93 -26.62
CA LEU A 602 36.91 -12.18 -26.38
C LEU A 602 36.22 -11.90 -27.73
N VAL A 603 35.13 -12.62 -28.01
CA VAL A 603 34.28 -12.31 -29.16
C VAL A 603 33.34 -11.20 -28.74
N LEU A 604 33.76 -9.94 -28.93
CA LEU A 604 32.89 -8.79 -28.77
C LEU A 604 31.70 -8.94 -29.74
N ARG A 605 30.55 -9.40 -29.25
CA ARG A 605 29.32 -9.35 -30.02
C ARG A 605 28.99 -7.88 -30.21
N LYS A 606 29.17 -7.39 -31.43
CA LYS A 606 28.80 -6.03 -31.85
C LYS A 606 27.37 -5.77 -31.32
N PRO A 607 27.11 -4.66 -30.61
CA PRO A 607 25.74 -4.28 -30.29
C PRO A 607 24.93 -4.32 -31.59
N PRO A 608 23.69 -4.84 -31.59
CA PRO A 608 22.87 -4.76 -32.80
C PRO A 608 22.83 -3.28 -33.20
N GLU A 609 23.29 -3.00 -34.43
CA GLU A 609 23.18 -1.66 -35.01
C GLU A 609 21.73 -1.23 -34.84
N ALA A 610 21.53 -0.10 -34.15
CA ALA A 610 20.20 0.48 -34.01
C ALA A 610 19.58 0.53 -35.41
N PRO A 611 18.37 0.02 -35.63
CA PRO A 611 17.76 0.06 -36.95
C PRO A 611 17.77 1.51 -37.43
N ALA A 612 18.39 1.74 -38.58
CA ALA A 612 18.58 3.06 -39.20
C ALA A 612 17.27 3.70 -39.69
N GLU A 613 16.12 3.23 -39.19
CA GLU A 613 14.82 3.83 -39.41
C GLU A 613 14.35 4.46 -38.10
N THR A 614 14.73 5.72 -37.91
CA THR A 614 14.00 6.64 -37.05
C THR A 614 12.54 6.66 -37.50
N GLN A 615 11.71 5.82 -36.88
CA GLN A 615 10.27 6.10 -36.83
C GLN A 615 10.14 7.47 -36.19
N GLN A 616 9.77 8.46 -37.00
CA GLN A 616 9.43 9.79 -36.53
C GLN A 616 8.29 9.64 -35.53
N VAL A 617 8.63 9.75 -34.25
CA VAL A 617 7.65 9.93 -33.19
C VAL A 617 6.92 11.23 -33.53
N LEU A 618 5.69 11.12 -34.04
CA LEU A 618 4.81 12.26 -34.22
C LEU A 618 4.66 12.92 -32.85
N LYS A 619 5.27 14.09 -32.70
CA LYS A 619 5.07 14.94 -31.52
C LYS A 619 3.55 15.15 -31.37
N PRO A 620 2.97 15.01 -30.16
CA PRO A 620 1.58 15.37 -29.94
C PRO A 620 1.39 16.82 -30.38
N GLY A 621 0.45 17.04 -31.30
CA GLY A 621 0.14 18.36 -31.83
C GLY A 621 -0.16 19.34 -30.70
N LEU A 622 0.59 20.43 -30.64
CA LEU A 622 0.33 21.57 -29.77
C LEU A 622 -1.12 22.03 -29.98
N VAL A 623 -1.91 21.98 -28.91
CA VAL A 623 -3.24 22.58 -28.85
C VAL A 623 -3.11 24.05 -29.21
N ARG A 624 -3.73 24.44 -30.33
CA ARG A 624 -3.70 25.81 -30.86
C ARG A 624 -4.52 26.70 -29.91
N ASN A 625 -3.84 27.60 -29.21
CA ASN A 625 -4.48 28.60 -28.35
C ASN A 625 -5.16 29.67 -29.25
N PRO A 626 -6.49 29.88 -29.20
CA PRO A 626 -7.20 30.74 -30.15
C PRO A 626 -6.88 32.24 -30.07
N ASP A 627 -6.23 32.71 -29.01
CA ASP A 627 -6.11 34.15 -28.71
C ASP A 627 -4.71 34.76 -28.94
N LYS A 628 -3.87 34.15 -29.80
CA LYS A 628 -2.60 34.77 -30.21
C LYS A 628 -2.60 35.11 -31.70
N PRO A 629 -2.36 36.38 -32.10
CA PRO A 629 -2.12 36.70 -33.50
C PRO A 629 -0.83 35.99 -33.97
N PRO A 630 -0.77 35.53 -35.23
CA PRO A 630 0.36 34.76 -35.73
C PRO A 630 1.65 35.60 -35.70
N ALA A 631 2.71 35.01 -35.15
CA ALA A 631 4.05 35.57 -35.19
C ALA A 631 4.55 35.61 -36.65
N LEU A 632 5.14 36.73 -37.05
CA LEU A 632 5.79 36.91 -38.35
C LEU A 632 6.96 35.92 -38.49
N ALA A 633 7.10 35.33 -39.68
CA ALA A 633 8.18 34.41 -39.99
C ALA A 633 9.52 35.17 -40.14
N GLU A 634 10.62 34.51 -39.78
CA GLU A 634 11.98 35.07 -39.89
C GLU A 634 12.27 35.52 -41.32
N GLY A 635 12.37 36.84 -41.53
CA GLY A 635 12.74 37.44 -42.83
C GLY A 635 12.03 38.75 -43.19
N GLU A 636 10.95 39.13 -42.51
CA GLU A 636 10.23 40.38 -42.81
C GLU A 636 10.62 41.51 -41.85
N LYS A 637 11.08 42.65 -42.40
CA LYS A 637 11.31 43.88 -41.64
C LYS A 637 10.00 44.65 -41.49
N PRO A 638 9.69 45.23 -40.32
CA PRO A 638 8.48 46.01 -40.14
C PRO A 638 8.59 47.34 -40.90
N ALA A 639 7.59 47.65 -41.71
CA ALA A 639 7.45 48.95 -42.34
C ALA A 639 6.98 49.98 -41.29
N HIS A 640 7.63 51.15 -41.30
CA HIS A 640 7.29 52.30 -40.47
C HIS A 640 5.90 52.86 -40.79
N ALA A 641 5.07 53.03 -39.76
CA ALA A 641 4.19 54.18 -39.51
C ALA A 641 3.64 54.10 -38.08
#